data_AF-A0A9W6BD98-F1
#
_entry.id   AF-A0A9W6BD98-F1
#
_cell.length_a   1.000
_cell.length_b   1.000
_cell.length_c   1.000
_cell.angle_alpha   90.00
_cell.angle_beta   90.00
_cell.angle_gamma   90.00
#
_symmetry.space_group_name_H-M   'P 1'
#
loop_
_entity.id
_entity.type
_entity.pdbx_description
1 polymer ?
#
loop_
_entity_poly.entity_id
_entity_poly.type
_entity_poly.pdbx_seq_one_letter_code
_entity_poly.pdbx_strand_id
1 'polypeptide(L)'
;MAECSGSRQWRFPLPRDRRRLSTGNRRLGLLLLSVLLVAMQCSGALAASRSLSPPPRSPPRRRAPPPTLVSSPGLQVTLQGMLVYRTTKPSGKWILSVMFTEINYNLPRQPVDFVEGQPIAPGRWISLTCFLPSVDATACTSIADVVVIQGFAPVPTTNVALSLLVMVVSLSASTECASRAGGNATEVRSLFLAPGGYADYFGNCSYGNMVIDRQSLTVVPIVVPCSKRIMNCSEDALAEAAMANVPAGIQTAAFSHFVYVVPKDFGPICNWAGFAQLPGTRTWFTPDNQGIYEKGTVMQELLHNFGLWHGYRNGVEYEDYSTAMGMGSGCPSAPELWRLGWADARAQLNSSTFPPGTFQTYTLPATYRGPTGVMLKIQPDWLGAAYTKNMYLALRVKAAGDIALLPEFNGKLNIHELDKVIDNDFAAAGDPFVSLLGVLNPVSSVTYFNYRLYIITAGLVNGNSSIIVKVCRFVDGPNECIDAPQSPPPPATPPTPLPLAPSPSPSPKPSPPPPFTFRFSPRPPPPPPFTFGFPPRPPPPPPFTFGFPPRPPPPPPFTFGFPPRPPPPPPFTFGFPPRPPPPPPFTFGFPPRPPPPPPFTFSFPPRPPPPPPFTFGFPPRPPPPPPFTFRVPPPPPPPPPFTSRVPPPSPPPPPVAFTTRPPPSPPPLPPPSPPQRPPPPSPPPSPRPPPVPKARPPPPRRKRSPPPSSPPPPPPPPPPPPPPPPPPP
;
A
#
# COMPACT_ATOMS: atom_id res chain seq x y z
N MET A 1 -54.79 20.17 5.28
CA MET A 1 -55.82 20.49 4.25
C MET A 1 -55.19 20.29 2.88
N ALA A 2 -55.95 19.81 1.91
CA ALA A 2 -55.65 19.75 0.47
C ALA A 2 -54.33 19.06 0.02
N GLU A 3 -54.47 18.04 -0.82
CA GLU A 3 -53.42 17.53 -1.69
C GLU A 3 -53.27 18.41 -2.94
N CYS A 4 -52.16 18.27 -3.69
CA CYS A 4 -52.26 18.22 -5.15
C CYS A 4 -51.02 17.52 -5.76
N SER A 5 -51.24 16.70 -6.80
CA SER A 5 -50.18 16.02 -7.56
C SER A 5 -49.85 16.79 -8.85
N GLY A 6 -48.65 16.57 -9.43
CA GLY A 6 -48.19 17.35 -10.58
C GLY A 6 -46.95 16.80 -11.30
N SER A 7 -47.05 15.62 -11.90
CA SER A 7 -45.95 15.01 -12.67
C SER A 7 -45.81 15.60 -14.08
N ARG A 8 -44.56 15.88 -14.52
CA ARG A 8 -44.20 15.96 -15.95
C ARG A 8 -42.81 15.37 -16.20
N GLN A 9 -42.75 14.37 -17.08
CA GLN A 9 -41.51 13.88 -17.67
C GLN A 9 -41.10 14.80 -18.83
N TRP A 10 -39.79 14.96 -19.06
CA TRP A 10 -39.25 15.44 -20.33
C TRP A 10 -38.18 14.46 -20.81
N ARG A 11 -38.41 13.86 -21.98
CA ARG A 11 -37.39 13.13 -22.74
C ARG A 11 -36.86 14.04 -23.84
N PHE A 12 -35.55 14.09 -24.02
CA PHE A 12 -34.92 14.59 -25.25
C PHE A 12 -34.10 13.47 -25.89
N PRO A 13 -34.12 13.32 -27.23
CA PRO A 13 -33.48 12.20 -27.92
C PRO A 13 -31.99 12.44 -28.22
N LEU A 14 -31.21 11.35 -28.23
CA LEU A 14 -29.85 11.32 -28.76
C LEU A 14 -29.86 11.03 -30.29
N PRO A 15 -29.11 11.79 -31.11
CA PRO A 15 -28.70 11.38 -32.44
C PRO A 15 -27.51 10.40 -32.39
N ARG A 16 -27.36 9.54 -33.42
CA ARG A 16 -26.22 8.62 -33.59
C ARG A 16 -25.48 8.87 -34.92
N ASP A 17 -24.23 8.40 -34.95
CA ASP A 17 -23.39 8.05 -36.10
C ASP A 17 -22.78 9.13 -37.03
N ARG A 18 -21.44 9.20 -36.96
CA ARG A 18 -20.45 9.17 -38.08
C ARG A 18 -20.57 10.16 -39.26
N ARG A 19 -19.52 10.98 -39.43
CA ARG A 19 -18.38 10.71 -40.37
C ARG A 19 -17.24 11.74 -40.26
N ARG A 20 -16.12 11.47 -40.93
CA ARG A 20 -14.95 12.34 -41.09
C ARG A 20 -15.17 13.40 -42.18
N LEU A 21 -14.55 14.57 -42.02
CA LEU A 21 -13.88 15.49 -42.99
C LEU A 21 -13.57 16.78 -42.16
N SER A 22 -12.35 17.28 -41.96
CA SER A 22 -11.14 17.50 -42.78
C SER A 22 -11.16 18.79 -43.61
N THR A 23 -10.07 19.58 -43.48
CA THR A 23 -9.72 20.88 -44.12
C THR A 23 -10.66 22.08 -43.84
N GLY A 24 -10.14 23.31 -43.97
CA GLY A 24 -10.95 24.54 -43.75
C GLY A 24 -10.23 25.81 -43.24
N ASN A 25 -8.93 26.02 -43.49
CA ASN A 25 -8.18 27.17 -42.97
C ASN A 25 -8.39 28.44 -43.82
N ARG A 26 -8.92 29.55 -43.24
CA ARG A 26 -8.71 30.92 -43.78
C ARG A 26 -8.98 32.04 -42.76
N ARG A 27 -8.26 33.15 -42.93
CA ARG A 27 -8.15 34.32 -42.03
C ARG A 27 -9.17 35.41 -42.37
N LEU A 28 -9.61 36.18 -41.35
CA LEU A 28 -9.65 37.66 -41.24
C LEU A 28 -10.38 38.03 -39.91
N GLY A 29 -10.16 39.16 -39.24
CA GLY A 29 -9.16 40.21 -39.42
C GLY A 29 -9.57 41.56 -38.80
N LEU A 30 -9.01 41.89 -37.61
CA LEU A 30 -8.96 43.20 -36.91
C LEU A 30 -10.23 44.09 -36.81
N LEU A 31 -10.56 44.53 -35.59
CA LEU A 31 -10.47 45.95 -35.18
C LEU A 31 -10.64 46.12 -33.65
N LEU A 32 -10.24 47.28 -33.08
CA LEU A 32 -10.22 47.57 -31.64
C LEU A 32 -10.85 48.93 -31.29
N LEU A 33 -11.22 49.05 -30.00
CA LEU A 33 -11.26 50.26 -29.15
C LEU A 33 -12.40 51.29 -29.27
N SER A 34 -13.11 51.51 -28.14
CA SER A 34 -13.67 52.76 -27.57
C SER A 34 -14.56 52.37 -26.37
N VAL A 35 -14.14 52.41 -25.09
CA VAL A 35 -13.92 53.57 -24.21
C VAL A 35 -15.19 54.39 -23.90
N LEU A 36 -15.78 54.20 -22.70
CA LEU A 36 -16.00 55.28 -21.71
C LEU A 36 -16.42 54.73 -20.32
N LEU A 37 -16.11 55.48 -19.25
CA LEU A 37 -16.69 55.35 -17.91
C LEU A 37 -17.44 56.65 -17.56
N VAL A 38 -18.61 56.56 -16.92
CA VAL A 38 -19.08 57.53 -15.91
C VAL A 38 -19.93 56.78 -14.88
N ALA A 39 -19.81 57.13 -13.60
CA ALA A 39 -20.77 56.80 -12.55
C ALA A 39 -21.15 58.09 -11.80
N MET A 40 -22.38 58.19 -11.27
CA MET A 40 -22.76 59.33 -10.44
C MET A 40 -23.85 58.97 -9.42
N GLN A 41 -23.70 59.50 -8.21
CA GLN A 41 -24.70 59.52 -7.14
C GLN A 41 -25.06 60.99 -6.83
N CYS A 42 -26.30 61.24 -6.39
CA CYS A 42 -26.70 62.48 -5.72
C CYS A 42 -27.82 62.17 -4.72
N SER A 43 -28.03 63.04 -3.73
CA SER A 43 -28.80 62.74 -2.51
C SER A 43 -29.71 63.89 -2.04
N GLY A 44 -30.86 63.53 -1.45
CA GLY A 44 -31.71 64.44 -0.66
C GLY A 44 -32.79 65.20 -1.44
N ALA A 45 -33.80 65.82 -0.80
CA ALA A 45 -34.30 65.67 0.57
C ALA A 45 -35.67 66.40 0.74
N LEU A 46 -36.47 66.00 1.75
CA LEU A 46 -37.63 66.73 2.32
C LEU A 46 -38.88 66.94 1.41
N ALA A 47 -40.08 67.32 1.89
CA ALA A 47 -40.84 66.92 3.09
C ALA A 47 -42.29 67.50 3.06
N ALA A 48 -43.32 66.69 3.39
CA ALA A 48 -44.67 67.12 3.84
C ALA A 48 -45.51 65.89 4.25
N SER A 49 -46.48 65.92 5.19
CA SER A 49 -46.70 66.82 6.33
C SER A 49 -47.68 66.19 7.37
N ARG A 50 -47.75 66.78 8.57
CA ARG A 50 -48.66 66.61 9.74
C ARG A 50 -50.09 66.04 9.51
N SER A 51 -50.86 65.61 10.53
CA SER A 51 -50.69 65.18 11.94
C SER A 51 -52.09 65.15 12.61
N LEU A 52 -52.42 64.19 13.49
CA LEU A 52 -53.53 64.26 14.47
C LEU A 52 -53.40 63.17 15.57
N SER A 53 -53.92 63.41 16.77
CA SER A 53 -53.82 62.57 18.00
C SER A 53 -54.61 63.21 19.16
N PRO A 54 -54.89 62.56 20.32
CA PRO A 54 -54.97 61.13 20.67
C PRO A 54 -56.32 60.75 21.36
N PRO A 55 -56.47 59.52 21.90
CA PRO A 55 -56.83 59.37 23.34
C PRO A 55 -55.92 58.37 24.11
N PRO A 56 -56.04 58.22 25.45
CA PRO A 56 -54.95 57.68 26.29
C PRO A 56 -54.97 56.18 26.64
N ARG A 57 -53.73 55.68 26.84
CA ARG A 57 -53.22 54.48 27.54
C ARG A 57 -54.21 53.42 28.11
N SER A 58 -53.91 52.17 27.76
CA SER A 58 -53.97 51.00 28.64
C SER A 58 -52.68 50.17 28.48
N PRO A 59 -52.07 49.60 29.53
CA PRO A 59 -50.83 48.82 29.41
C PRO A 59 -51.10 47.39 28.91
N PRO A 60 -50.54 46.95 27.77
CA PRO A 60 -50.73 45.58 27.30
C PRO A 60 -49.95 44.57 28.15
N ARG A 61 -50.59 43.45 28.51
CA ARG A 61 -49.94 42.30 29.17
C ARG A 61 -48.72 41.84 28.35
N ARG A 62 -47.64 41.46 29.04
CA ARG A 62 -46.57 40.64 28.43
C ARG A 62 -47.20 39.35 27.90
N ARG A 63 -47.15 39.11 26.59
CA ARG A 63 -47.30 37.75 26.05
C ARG A 63 -46.07 36.96 26.46
N ALA A 64 -46.26 35.71 26.86
CA ALA A 64 -45.16 34.76 26.96
C ALA A 64 -44.53 34.56 25.56
N PRO A 65 -43.22 34.28 25.45
CA PRO A 65 -42.66 33.79 24.20
C PRO A 65 -43.37 32.49 23.77
N PRO A 66 -43.42 32.18 22.46
CA PRO A 66 -43.88 30.87 22.03
C PRO A 66 -43.02 29.78 22.69
N PRO A 67 -43.57 28.58 22.97
CA PRO A 67 -42.77 27.50 23.53
C PRO A 67 -41.62 27.19 22.57
N THR A 68 -40.40 27.31 23.06
CA THR A 68 -39.24 26.75 22.38
C THR A 68 -39.51 25.27 22.15
N LEU A 69 -39.42 24.84 20.90
CA LEU A 69 -39.32 23.41 20.58
C LEU A 69 -38.04 22.89 21.21
N VAL A 70 -38.17 22.36 22.42
CA VAL A 70 -37.14 21.55 23.05
C VAL A 70 -37.04 20.31 22.21
N SER A 71 -36.08 20.28 21.28
CA SER A 71 -35.65 19.04 20.66
C SER A 71 -35.27 18.10 21.80
N SER A 72 -35.93 16.94 21.88
CA SER A 72 -35.49 15.87 22.78
C SER A 72 -33.97 15.71 22.61
N PRO A 73 -33.18 15.70 23.70
CA PRO A 73 -31.74 15.52 23.57
C PRO A 73 -31.49 14.23 22.80
N GLY A 74 -30.89 14.35 21.61
CA GLY A 74 -30.52 13.19 20.80
C GLY A 74 -29.63 12.27 21.63
N LEU A 75 -29.76 10.96 21.45
CA LEU A 75 -29.04 10.00 22.28
C LEU A 75 -27.54 10.23 22.13
N GLN A 76 -26.91 10.75 23.16
CA GLN A 76 -25.48 10.99 23.18
C GLN A 76 -24.74 9.78 23.74
N VAL A 77 -23.72 9.31 23.02
CA VAL A 77 -22.85 8.22 23.44
C VAL A 77 -21.40 8.64 23.28
N THR A 78 -20.60 8.47 24.34
CA THR A 78 -19.15 8.63 24.25
C THR A 78 -18.56 7.35 23.64
N LEU A 79 -17.89 7.50 22.51
CA LEU A 79 -17.28 6.40 21.76
C LEU A 79 -15.77 6.56 21.76
N GLN A 80 -15.06 5.43 21.90
CA GLN A 80 -13.61 5.35 21.75
C GLN A 80 -13.27 4.31 20.69
N GLY A 81 -12.39 4.66 19.75
CA GLY A 81 -12.15 3.82 18.58
C GLY A 81 -11.05 4.34 17.66
N MET A 82 -10.71 3.53 16.66
CA MET A 82 -9.80 3.94 15.59
C MET A 82 -10.60 4.73 14.56
N LEU A 83 -10.12 5.92 14.21
CA LEU A 83 -10.66 6.69 13.11
C LEU A 83 -10.27 6.01 11.78
N VAL A 84 -11.26 5.67 10.97
CA VAL A 84 -11.12 5.00 9.68
C VAL A 84 -11.73 5.89 8.61
N TYR A 85 -11.04 6.03 7.48
CA TYR A 85 -11.64 6.54 6.25
C TYR A 85 -12.01 5.35 5.35
N ARG A 86 -13.01 5.50 4.49
CA ARG A 86 -13.27 4.52 3.41
C ARG A 86 -13.32 5.24 2.06
N THR A 87 -12.49 4.80 1.13
CA THR A 87 -12.26 5.42 -0.18
C THR A 87 -13.38 5.07 -1.17
N THR A 88 -14.17 6.06 -1.59
CA THR A 88 -15.20 5.91 -2.65
C THR A 88 -15.26 7.17 -3.49
N LYS A 89 -15.50 7.04 -4.80
CA LYS A 89 -15.84 8.20 -5.65
C LYS A 89 -17.34 8.51 -5.55
N PRO A 90 -17.76 9.79 -5.48
CA PRO A 90 -16.93 11.01 -5.47
C PRO A 90 -16.49 11.47 -4.06
N SER A 91 -16.88 10.75 -3.00
CA SER A 91 -16.63 11.13 -1.60
C SER A 91 -16.54 9.91 -0.70
N GLY A 92 -15.47 9.80 0.08
CA GLY A 92 -15.32 8.74 1.08
C GLY A 92 -16.10 8.99 2.38
N LYS A 93 -16.22 7.93 3.19
CA LYS A 93 -16.95 7.94 4.47
C LYS A 93 -15.95 7.99 5.64
N TRP A 94 -16.21 8.84 6.64
CA TRP A 94 -15.47 8.82 7.91
C TRP A 94 -16.20 7.93 8.92
N ILE A 95 -15.45 7.07 9.61
CA ILE A 95 -15.99 6.03 10.48
C ILE A 95 -15.16 5.93 11.75
N LEU A 96 -15.82 5.73 12.89
CA LEU A 96 -15.16 5.29 14.12
C LEU A 96 -15.38 3.78 14.30
N SER A 97 -14.28 3.01 14.25
CA SER A 97 -14.28 1.58 14.53
C SER A 97 -14.07 1.40 16.05
N VAL A 98 -15.13 1.07 16.79
CA VAL A 98 -15.16 1.20 18.26
C VAL A 98 -14.37 0.08 18.97
N MET A 99 -13.56 0.47 19.97
CA MET A 99 -12.69 -0.42 20.74
C MET A 99 -13.44 -1.66 21.25
N PHE A 100 -12.83 -2.83 21.07
CA PHE A 100 -13.33 -4.13 21.55
C PHE A 100 -14.72 -4.54 21.02
N THR A 101 -15.18 -3.93 19.92
CA THR A 101 -16.42 -4.29 19.22
C THR A 101 -16.19 -4.37 17.71
N GLU A 102 -17.13 -4.96 16.97
CA GLU A 102 -17.17 -4.86 15.50
C GLU A 102 -18.03 -3.68 14.99
N ILE A 103 -18.44 -2.77 15.88
CA ILE A 103 -19.41 -1.71 15.55
C ILE A 103 -18.68 -0.51 14.93
N ASN A 104 -19.05 -0.20 13.69
CA ASN A 104 -18.62 0.97 12.94
C ASN A 104 -19.65 2.09 13.05
N TYR A 105 -19.26 3.27 13.56
CA TYR A 105 -20.12 4.45 13.58
C TYR A 105 -19.75 5.41 12.44
N ASN A 106 -20.70 5.69 11.56
CA ASN A 106 -20.54 6.68 10.49
C ASN A 106 -20.52 8.10 11.09
N LEU A 107 -19.49 8.87 10.73
CA LEU A 107 -19.27 10.23 11.21
C LEU A 107 -19.66 11.23 10.11
N PRO A 108 -20.30 12.37 10.43
CA PRO A 108 -20.86 13.29 9.44
C PRO A 108 -19.79 14.14 8.73
N ARG A 109 -18.55 14.13 9.21
CA ARG A 109 -17.38 14.85 8.69
C ARG A 109 -16.09 14.25 9.25
N GLN A 110 -14.94 14.66 8.71
CA GLN A 110 -13.65 14.42 9.35
C GLN A 110 -13.65 15.02 10.77
N PRO A 111 -13.30 14.24 11.81
CA PRO A 111 -13.09 14.78 13.15
C PRO A 111 -11.94 15.79 13.16
N VAL A 112 -12.09 16.83 13.98
CA VAL A 112 -11.08 17.87 14.20
C VAL A 112 -10.73 17.80 15.68
N ASP A 113 -9.44 17.74 16.02
CA ASP A 113 -9.02 17.67 17.43
C ASP A 113 -9.39 18.96 18.17
N PHE A 114 -10.01 18.83 19.34
CA PHE A 114 -10.51 19.95 20.13
C PHE A 114 -9.40 20.84 20.71
N VAL A 115 -8.19 20.30 20.88
CA VAL A 115 -7.03 21.01 21.46
C VAL A 115 -6.19 21.67 20.36
N GLU A 116 -5.90 20.94 19.28
CA GLU A 116 -5.03 21.44 18.19
C GLU A 116 -5.79 22.19 17.08
N GLY A 117 -7.11 22.01 16.99
CA GLY A 117 -7.93 22.57 15.92
C GLY A 117 -7.66 21.99 14.53
N GLN A 118 -6.87 20.92 14.42
CA GLN A 118 -6.46 20.31 13.15
C GLN A 118 -7.34 19.11 12.77
N PRO A 119 -7.57 18.84 11.46
CA PRO A 119 -8.25 17.64 11.01
C PRO A 119 -7.46 16.36 11.37
N ILE A 120 -8.12 15.39 12.00
CA ILE A 120 -7.48 14.16 12.45
C ILE A 120 -7.38 13.19 11.27
N ALA A 121 -6.18 12.70 10.98
CA ALA A 121 -5.95 11.65 9.97
C ALA A 121 -6.48 10.28 10.45
N PRO A 122 -6.85 9.36 9.53
CA PRO A 122 -7.26 8.02 9.92
C PRO A 122 -6.06 7.22 10.48
N GLY A 123 -6.36 6.14 11.20
CA GLY A 123 -5.38 5.37 11.99
C GLY A 123 -5.10 5.96 13.37
N ARG A 124 -5.61 7.16 13.70
CA ARG A 124 -5.55 7.72 15.07
C ARG A 124 -6.67 7.14 15.93
N TRP A 125 -6.36 6.80 17.18
CA TRP A 125 -7.37 6.46 18.19
C TRP A 125 -7.91 7.73 18.82
N ILE A 126 -9.24 7.88 18.78
CA ILE A 126 -9.94 9.06 19.28
C ILE A 126 -11.05 8.67 20.24
N SER A 127 -11.33 9.56 21.19
CA SER A 127 -12.59 9.64 21.91
C SER A 127 -13.44 10.73 21.27
N LEU A 128 -14.75 10.53 21.16
CA LEU A 128 -15.71 11.57 20.77
C LEU A 128 -17.08 11.33 21.40
N THR A 129 -17.88 12.39 21.50
CA THR A 129 -19.33 12.29 21.77
C THR A 129 -20.07 12.23 20.44
N CYS A 130 -20.76 11.12 20.19
CA CYS A 130 -21.61 10.90 19.02
C CYS A 130 -23.08 11.13 19.40
N PHE A 131 -23.81 11.92 18.61
CA PHE A 131 -25.24 12.14 18.79
C PHE A 131 -26.04 11.28 17.81
N LEU A 132 -26.95 10.46 18.32
CA LEU A 132 -27.69 9.45 17.57
C LEU A 132 -29.20 9.76 17.53
N PRO A 133 -29.91 9.37 16.46
CA PRO A 133 -31.36 9.50 16.37
C PRO A 133 -32.12 8.41 17.17
N SER A 134 -31.47 7.28 17.49
CA SER A 134 -32.04 6.17 18.27
C SER A 134 -30.92 5.30 18.88
N VAL A 135 -31.28 4.36 19.76
CA VAL A 135 -30.33 3.44 20.42
C VAL A 135 -29.63 2.47 19.46
N ASP A 136 -30.31 2.06 18.39
CA ASP A 136 -29.79 1.09 17.41
C ASP A 136 -29.05 1.76 16.23
N ALA A 137 -28.86 3.09 16.27
CA ALA A 137 -28.31 3.84 15.14
C ALA A 137 -26.77 3.86 15.16
N THR A 138 -26.15 3.51 14.03
CA THR A 138 -24.69 3.54 13.81
C THR A 138 -24.26 4.70 12.91
N ALA A 139 -24.98 5.83 12.99
CA ALA A 139 -24.69 7.06 12.23
C ALA A 139 -24.89 8.30 13.12
N CYS A 140 -23.81 9.02 13.38
CA CYS A 140 -23.82 10.23 14.19
C CYS A 140 -24.41 11.40 13.40
N THR A 141 -25.48 12.02 13.88
CA THR A 141 -26.04 13.26 13.31
C THR A 141 -25.10 14.45 13.51
N SER A 142 -24.38 14.44 14.63
CA SER A 142 -23.30 15.38 14.96
C SER A 142 -22.24 14.69 15.84
N ILE A 143 -21.06 15.29 15.91
CA ILE A 143 -19.96 14.87 16.80
C ILE A 143 -19.41 16.06 17.58
N ALA A 144 -19.07 15.83 18.85
CA ALA A 144 -18.43 16.79 19.77
C ALA A 144 -17.30 16.11 20.56
N ASP A 145 -16.61 16.86 21.42
CA ASP A 145 -15.65 16.36 22.42
C ASP A 145 -14.55 15.46 21.83
N VAL A 146 -14.13 15.77 20.60
CA VAL A 146 -13.16 14.98 19.83
C VAL A 146 -11.76 15.22 20.40
N VAL A 147 -11.15 14.16 20.94
CA VAL A 147 -9.78 14.19 21.48
C VAL A 147 -9.02 12.95 21.02
N VAL A 148 -7.79 13.12 20.54
CA VAL A 148 -6.87 12.00 20.28
C VAL A 148 -6.40 11.37 21.59
N ILE A 149 -6.82 10.12 21.85
CA ILE A 149 -6.54 9.40 23.12
C ILE A 149 -5.30 8.50 23.05
N GLN A 150 -4.78 8.21 21.86
CA GLN A 150 -3.51 7.50 21.69
C GLN A 150 -2.72 8.05 20.50
N GLY A 151 -1.40 8.02 20.62
CA GLY A 151 -0.49 8.30 19.49
C GLY A 151 -0.74 7.36 18.31
N PHE A 152 -0.28 7.77 17.13
CA PHE A 152 -0.29 6.91 15.95
C PHE A 152 0.62 5.70 16.19
N ALA A 153 0.03 4.51 16.31
CA ALA A 153 0.74 3.26 16.15
C ALA A 153 0.74 2.95 14.64
N PRO A 154 1.90 2.94 13.95
CA PRO A 154 1.94 2.57 12.54
C PRO A 154 1.40 1.16 12.36
N VAL A 155 0.51 0.96 11.38
CA VAL A 155 0.08 -0.38 10.98
C VAL A 155 1.33 -1.14 10.52
N PRO A 156 1.63 -2.35 11.04
CA PRO A 156 2.81 -3.09 10.62
C PRO A 156 2.72 -3.44 9.13
N THR A 157 3.66 -2.94 8.32
CA THR A 157 3.72 -3.14 6.86
C THR A 157 4.72 -4.19 6.42
N THR A 158 5.66 -4.58 7.30
CA THR A 158 6.74 -5.54 7.01
C THR A 158 6.62 -6.80 7.87
N ASN A 159 7.10 -7.93 7.32
CA ASN A 159 6.96 -9.28 7.89
C ASN A 159 5.49 -9.70 8.13
N VAL A 160 4.56 -9.23 7.28
CA VAL A 160 3.12 -9.45 7.41
C VAL A 160 2.69 -10.73 6.68
N ALA A 161 2.05 -11.64 7.40
CA ALA A 161 1.30 -12.76 6.83
C ALA A 161 -0.20 -12.47 6.86
N LEU A 162 -0.82 -12.26 5.69
CA LEU A 162 -2.25 -12.02 5.55
C LEU A 162 -3.01 -13.36 5.60
N SER A 163 -3.59 -13.67 6.76
CA SER A 163 -4.62 -14.70 6.90
C SER A 163 -5.96 -14.10 6.50
N LEU A 164 -6.49 -14.54 5.35
CA LEU A 164 -7.68 -13.96 4.72
C LEU A 164 -8.90 -14.88 4.80
N LEU A 165 -10.03 -14.35 5.29
CA LEU A 165 -11.35 -14.94 5.09
C LEU A 165 -12.08 -14.22 3.95
N VAL A 166 -12.25 -14.92 2.83
CA VAL A 166 -12.93 -14.40 1.63
C VAL A 166 -14.35 -14.95 1.55
N MET A 167 -15.32 -14.10 1.82
CA MET A 167 -16.75 -14.40 1.78
C MET A 167 -17.32 -13.99 0.42
N VAL A 168 -17.76 -14.96 -0.38
CA VAL A 168 -18.38 -14.73 -1.68
C VAL A 168 -19.90 -14.73 -1.51
N VAL A 169 -20.46 -13.53 -1.41
CA VAL A 169 -21.82 -13.31 -0.91
C VAL A 169 -22.87 -13.39 -2.03
N SER A 170 -23.98 -14.05 -1.71
CA SER A 170 -25.20 -14.12 -2.51
C SER A 170 -26.40 -13.78 -1.64
N LEU A 171 -27.46 -13.24 -2.23
CA LEU A 171 -28.68 -12.86 -1.52
C LEU A 171 -29.78 -13.89 -1.79
N SER A 172 -30.37 -14.47 -0.75
CA SER A 172 -31.65 -15.17 -0.86
C SER A 172 -32.80 -14.15 -0.91
N ALA A 173 -33.92 -14.53 -1.53
CA ALA A 173 -35.08 -13.66 -1.63
C ALA A 173 -35.71 -13.42 -0.24
N SER A 174 -36.24 -12.22 -0.03
CA SER A 174 -36.93 -11.81 1.19
C SER A 174 -38.22 -11.04 0.87
N THR A 175 -38.94 -10.61 1.90
CA THR A 175 -40.05 -9.65 1.78
C THR A 175 -39.59 -8.24 1.35
N GLU A 176 -38.28 -7.96 1.36
CA GLU A 176 -37.73 -6.65 0.99
C GLU A 176 -37.20 -6.61 -0.44
N CYS A 177 -36.59 -7.70 -0.93
CA CYS A 177 -36.00 -7.75 -2.27
C CYS A 177 -35.76 -9.19 -2.76
N ALA A 178 -35.68 -9.32 -4.10
CA ALA A 178 -35.43 -10.59 -4.78
C ALA A 178 -34.00 -11.11 -4.57
N SER A 179 -33.82 -12.41 -4.76
CA SER A 179 -32.52 -13.09 -4.68
C SER A 179 -31.52 -12.57 -5.73
N ARG A 180 -30.23 -12.50 -5.37
CA ARG A 180 -29.12 -12.14 -6.26
C ARG A 180 -28.00 -13.18 -6.17
N ALA A 181 -27.54 -13.66 -7.32
CA ALA A 181 -26.44 -14.62 -7.38
C ALA A 181 -25.10 -14.01 -6.95
N GLY A 182 -24.24 -14.81 -6.33
CA GLY A 182 -22.87 -14.41 -6.00
C GLY A 182 -21.86 -14.67 -7.13
N GLY A 183 -20.60 -14.34 -6.86
CA GLY A 183 -19.45 -14.83 -7.64
C GLY A 183 -19.24 -16.35 -7.48
N ASN A 184 -18.22 -16.89 -8.15
CA ASN A 184 -17.85 -18.30 -8.03
C ASN A 184 -16.72 -18.47 -6.99
N ALA A 185 -17.01 -19.06 -5.83
CA ALA A 185 -16.04 -19.20 -4.75
C ALA A 185 -14.81 -20.07 -5.12
N THR A 186 -14.99 -21.10 -5.96
CA THR A 186 -13.88 -21.94 -6.45
C THR A 186 -12.97 -21.17 -7.40
N GLU A 187 -13.56 -20.35 -8.25
CA GLU A 187 -12.82 -19.48 -9.17
C GLU A 187 -12.05 -18.40 -8.41
N VAL A 188 -12.72 -17.68 -7.49
CA VAL A 188 -12.08 -16.69 -6.60
C VAL A 188 -10.91 -17.32 -5.83
N ARG A 189 -11.08 -18.53 -5.27
CA ARG A 189 -9.97 -19.27 -4.63
C ARG A 189 -8.81 -19.56 -5.58
N SER A 190 -9.10 -19.85 -6.85
CA SER A 190 -8.08 -20.04 -7.88
C SER A 190 -7.27 -18.77 -8.14
N LEU A 191 -7.92 -17.59 -8.22
CA LEU A 191 -7.23 -16.31 -8.44
C LEU A 191 -6.15 -16.01 -7.39
N PHE A 192 -6.41 -16.35 -6.13
CA PHE A 192 -5.43 -16.19 -5.04
C PHE A 192 -4.30 -17.23 -5.10
N LEU A 193 -4.63 -18.50 -5.35
CA LEU A 193 -3.73 -19.64 -5.11
C LEU A 193 -2.98 -20.17 -6.35
N ALA A 194 -3.52 -19.97 -7.56
CA ALA A 194 -2.90 -20.46 -8.79
C ALA A 194 -1.49 -19.87 -9.00
N PRO A 195 -0.61 -20.53 -9.79
CA PRO A 195 0.71 -20.00 -10.11
C PRO A 195 0.62 -18.63 -10.78
N GLY A 196 1.24 -17.62 -10.17
CA GLY A 196 1.12 -16.22 -10.61
C GLY A 196 -0.17 -15.53 -10.18
N GLY A 197 -0.94 -16.13 -9.27
CA GLY A 197 -2.13 -15.55 -8.63
C GLY A 197 -1.79 -14.45 -7.61
N TYR A 198 -2.79 -13.98 -6.85
CA TYR A 198 -2.60 -12.86 -5.92
C TYR A 198 -1.56 -13.14 -4.83
N ALA A 199 -1.47 -14.38 -4.30
CA ALA A 199 -0.45 -14.70 -3.30
C ALA A 199 0.99 -14.57 -3.85
N ASP A 200 1.21 -14.92 -5.12
CA ASP A 200 2.52 -14.74 -5.78
C ASP A 200 2.77 -13.27 -6.14
N TYR A 201 1.74 -12.55 -6.59
CA TYR A 201 1.84 -11.13 -6.93
C TYR A 201 2.21 -10.27 -5.72
N PHE A 202 1.56 -10.47 -4.57
CA PHE A 202 1.90 -9.81 -3.30
C PHE A 202 3.33 -10.12 -2.86
N GLY A 203 3.72 -11.40 -2.81
CA GLY A 203 5.08 -11.79 -2.40
C GLY A 203 6.16 -11.23 -3.32
N ASN A 204 5.91 -11.13 -4.63
CA ASN A 204 6.83 -10.54 -5.59
C ASN A 204 6.94 -9.01 -5.48
N CYS A 205 5.84 -8.29 -5.21
CA CYS A 205 5.86 -6.83 -5.06
C CYS A 205 6.35 -6.36 -3.68
N SER A 206 6.24 -7.20 -2.65
CA SER A 206 6.71 -6.90 -1.28
C SER A 206 8.10 -7.45 -0.97
N TYR A 207 8.70 -8.23 -1.88
CA TYR A 207 9.93 -9.00 -1.64
C TYR A 207 9.82 -9.98 -0.46
N GLY A 208 8.60 -10.41 -0.13
CA GLY A 208 8.27 -11.23 1.03
C GLY A 208 7.90 -10.46 2.30
N ASN A 209 7.97 -9.11 2.31
CA ASN A 209 7.54 -8.31 3.46
C ASN A 209 6.03 -8.38 3.74
N MET A 210 5.23 -8.72 2.73
CA MET A 210 3.81 -8.99 2.85
C MET A 210 3.43 -10.16 1.94
N VAL A 211 2.93 -11.23 2.54
CA VAL A 211 2.51 -12.46 1.85
C VAL A 211 1.07 -12.81 2.21
N ILE A 212 0.31 -13.33 1.25
CA ILE A 212 -0.98 -13.97 1.55
C ILE A 212 -0.69 -15.40 1.99
N ASP A 213 -1.09 -15.75 3.22
CA ASP A 213 -0.89 -17.12 3.71
C ASP A 213 -1.81 -18.09 2.97
N ARG A 214 -1.20 -18.90 2.10
CA ARG A 214 -1.89 -19.93 1.32
C ARG A 214 -2.50 -21.05 2.18
N GLN A 215 -2.05 -21.23 3.42
CA GLN A 215 -2.54 -22.29 4.31
C GLN A 215 -3.84 -21.88 5.02
N SER A 216 -3.85 -20.72 5.67
CA SER A 216 -5.06 -20.19 6.32
C SER A 216 -6.09 -19.60 5.35
N LEU A 217 -5.69 -19.12 4.16
CA LEU A 217 -6.61 -18.55 3.16
C LEU A 217 -7.85 -19.44 2.98
N THR A 218 -8.99 -18.89 3.39
CA THR A 218 -10.28 -19.57 3.40
C THR A 218 -11.24 -18.78 2.50
N VAL A 219 -11.84 -19.46 1.52
CA VAL A 219 -12.75 -18.84 0.55
C VAL A 219 -14.05 -19.62 0.57
N VAL A 220 -15.17 -18.95 0.89
CA VAL A 220 -16.44 -19.61 1.18
C VAL A 220 -17.60 -18.92 0.46
N PRO A 221 -18.57 -19.66 -0.12
CA PRO A 221 -19.83 -19.08 -0.53
C PRO A 221 -20.69 -18.77 0.70
N ILE A 222 -21.26 -17.57 0.76
CA ILE A 222 -22.20 -17.15 1.80
C ILE A 222 -23.56 -16.83 1.15
N VAL A 223 -24.64 -17.22 1.81
CA VAL A 223 -26.01 -16.82 1.47
C VAL A 223 -26.56 -16.00 2.63
N VAL A 224 -27.04 -14.78 2.36
CA VAL A 224 -27.72 -13.94 3.36
C VAL A 224 -29.11 -13.52 2.87
N PRO A 225 -30.09 -13.26 3.75
CA PRO A 225 -31.35 -12.65 3.35
C PRO A 225 -31.15 -11.27 2.70
N CYS A 226 -31.79 -11.03 1.55
CA CYS A 226 -31.80 -9.71 0.93
C CYS A 226 -32.44 -8.66 1.85
N SER A 227 -31.88 -7.46 1.96
CA SER A 227 -32.45 -6.35 2.75
C SER A 227 -32.31 -5.00 2.05
N LYS A 228 -33.13 -4.02 2.43
CA LYS A 228 -33.05 -2.63 1.97
C LYS A 228 -31.70 -1.98 2.31
N ARG A 229 -31.10 -2.29 3.47
CA ARG A 229 -29.75 -1.79 3.81
C ARG A 229 -28.72 -2.28 2.79
N ILE A 230 -28.71 -3.58 2.49
CA ILE A 230 -27.80 -4.18 1.50
C ILE A 230 -28.06 -3.62 0.10
N MET A 231 -29.32 -3.51 -0.33
CA MET A 231 -29.69 -2.98 -1.65
C MET A 231 -29.41 -1.48 -1.82
N ASN A 232 -29.37 -0.71 -0.73
CA ASN A 232 -28.91 0.68 -0.71
C ASN A 232 -27.38 0.80 -0.55
N CYS A 233 -26.62 -0.25 -0.92
CA CYS A 233 -25.16 -0.29 -0.87
C CYS A 233 -24.56 -0.01 0.53
N SER A 234 -25.22 -0.45 1.61
CA SER A 234 -24.60 -0.44 2.94
C SER A 234 -23.60 -1.60 3.05
N GLU A 235 -22.32 -1.26 2.97
CA GLU A 235 -21.22 -2.24 2.93
C GLU A 235 -21.04 -2.91 4.31
N ASP A 236 -21.32 -2.18 5.39
CA ASP A 236 -21.46 -2.72 6.74
C ASP A 236 -22.62 -3.71 6.85
N ALA A 237 -23.81 -3.39 6.33
CA ALA A 237 -24.95 -4.33 6.41
C ALA A 237 -24.67 -5.66 5.69
N LEU A 238 -23.92 -5.61 4.58
CA LEU A 238 -23.47 -6.80 3.88
C LEU A 238 -22.41 -7.57 4.70
N ALA A 239 -21.46 -6.86 5.32
CA ALA A 239 -20.41 -7.47 6.15
C ALA A 239 -20.97 -8.08 7.44
N GLU A 240 -21.81 -7.35 8.17
CA GLU A 240 -22.59 -7.82 9.33
C GLU A 240 -23.33 -9.12 9.00
N ALA A 241 -24.13 -9.10 7.93
CA ALA A 241 -24.91 -10.27 7.52
C ALA A 241 -24.01 -11.43 7.07
N ALA A 242 -22.91 -11.16 6.36
CA ALA A 242 -22.00 -12.20 5.91
C ALA A 242 -21.26 -12.87 7.07
N MET A 243 -20.73 -12.08 8.01
CA MET A 243 -20.07 -12.57 9.23
C MET A 243 -21.03 -13.41 10.09
N ALA A 244 -22.28 -12.94 10.26
CA ALA A 244 -23.31 -13.68 11.01
C ALA A 244 -23.76 -15.00 10.32
N ASN A 245 -23.42 -15.22 9.05
CA ASN A 245 -23.71 -16.45 8.30
C ASN A 245 -22.43 -17.25 7.95
N VAL A 246 -21.28 -16.93 8.55
CA VAL A 246 -20.07 -17.77 8.43
C VAL A 246 -20.34 -19.15 9.04
N PRO A 247 -20.06 -20.26 8.34
CA PRO A 247 -20.27 -21.61 8.87
C PRO A 247 -19.54 -21.83 10.20
N ALA A 248 -20.23 -22.37 11.21
CA ALA A 248 -19.73 -22.50 12.59
C ALA A 248 -18.44 -23.32 12.79
N GLY A 249 -17.96 -24.03 11.76
CA GLY A 249 -16.64 -24.68 11.77
C GLY A 249 -15.47 -23.73 11.47
N ILE A 250 -15.73 -22.47 11.11
CA ILE A 250 -14.73 -21.47 10.73
C ILE A 250 -14.57 -20.47 11.88
N GLN A 251 -13.41 -20.48 12.52
CA GLN A 251 -13.09 -19.57 13.61
C GLN A 251 -12.67 -18.21 13.05
N THR A 252 -13.60 -17.25 12.98
CA THR A 252 -13.36 -15.90 12.42
C THR A 252 -12.19 -15.17 13.09
N ALA A 253 -11.97 -15.39 14.39
CA ALA A 253 -10.84 -14.82 15.14
C ALA A 253 -9.45 -15.35 14.75
N ALA A 254 -9.35 -16.38 13.89
CA ALA A 254 -8.08 -16.86 13.34
C ALA A 254 -7.61 -16.09 12.09
N PHE A 255 -8.43 -15.18 11.59
CA PHE A 255 -8.14 -14.38 10.38
C PHE A 255 -7.70 -12.97 10.74
N SER A 256 -6.74 -12.44 9.97
CA SER A 256 -6.29 -11.05 10.16
C SER A 256 -7.12 -10.06 9.35
N HIS A 257 -7.64 -10.46 8.18
CA HIS A 257 -8.40 -9.59 7.29
C HIS A 257 -9.60 -10.32 6.66
N PHE A 258 -10.64 -9.55 6.33
CA PHE A 258 -11.93 -10.03 5.86
C PHE A 258 -12.28 -9.41 4.50
N VAL A 259 -12.45 -10.26 3.50
CA VAL A 259 -12.74 -9.85 2.12
C VAL A 259 -14.16 -10.25 1.74
N TYR A 260 -14.97 -9.29 1.31
CA TYR A 260 -16.36 -9.50 0.92
C TYR A 260 -16.52 -9.34 -0.59
N VAL A 261 -16.57 -10.46 -1.33
CA VAL A 261 -16.94 -10.42 -2.75
C VAL A 261 -18.45 -10.28 -2.82
N VAL A 262 -18.93 -9.13 -3.26
CA VAL A 262 -20.35 -8.75 -3.17
C VAL A 262 -21.21 -9.48 -4.22
N PRO A 263 -22.55 -9.44 -4.14
CA PRO A 263 -23.42 -10.10 -5.11
C PRO A 263 -23.23 -9.53 -6.53
N LYS A 264 -23.65 -10.29 -7.54
CA LYS A 264 -23.63 -9.84 -8.94
C LYS A 264 -24.50 -8.60 -9.16
N ASP A 265 -24.10 -7.83 -10.16
CA ASP A 265 -24.61 -6.51 -10.55
C ASP A 265 -24.35 -5.38 -9.54
N PHE A 266 -23.67 -5.61 -8.41
CA PHE A 266 -23.41 -4.54 -7.43
C PHE A 266 -22.49 -3.43 -7.96
N GLY A 267 -21.58 -3.71 -8.91
CA GLY A 267 -20.73 -2.68 -9.53
C GLY A 267 -21.53 -1.53 -10.16
N PRO A 268 -22.41 -1.78 -11.14
CA PRO A 268 -23.27 -0.74 -11.71
C PRO A 268 -24.38 -0.22 -10.77
N ILE A 269 -24.68 -0.90 -9.65
CA ILE A 269 -25.66 -0.42 -8.65
C ILE A 269 -25.01 0.53 -7.64
N CYS A 270 -23.80 0.22 -7.17
CA CYS A 270 -23.09 0.95 -6.12
C CYS A 270 -21.99 1.90 -6.64
N ASN A 271 -21.69 1.85 -7.94
CA ASN A 271 -20.75 2.74 -8.64
C ASN A 271 -19.31 2.70 -8.10
N TRP A 272 -18.86 1.52 -7.67
CA TRP A 272 -17.47 1.20 -7.32
C TRP A 272 -17.15 -0.26 -7.70
N ALA A 273 -15.87 -0.62 -7.73
CA ALA A 273 -15.40 -1.97 -8.11
C ALA A 273 -14.54 -2.62 -7.00
N GLY A 274 -13.64 -1.84 -6.40
CA GLY A 274 -13.03 -2.10 -5.10
C GLY A 274 -13.54 -1.09 -4.05
N PHE A 275 -13.43 -1.46 -2.77
CA PHE A 275 -13.71 -0.60 -1.63
C PHE A 275 -13.01 -1.12 -0.37
N ALA A 276 -12.43 -0.24 0.47
CA ALA A 276 -11.66 -0.67 1.64
C ALA A 276 -11.78 0.25 2.86
N GLN A 277 -11.38 -0.27 4.02
CA GLN A 277 -10.98 0.54 5.18
C GLN A 277 -9.55 1.07 5.02
N LEU A 278 -9.37 2.34 5.35
CA LEU A 278 -8.10 3.06 5.28
C LEU A 278 -7.81 3.76 6.63
N PRO A 279 -6.90 3.22 7.47
CA PRO A 279 -6.49 1.81 7.53
C PRO A 279 -7.60 0.93 8.13
N GLY A 280 -7.40 -0.38 8.19
CA GLY A 280 -8.35 -1.32 8.80
C GLY A 280 -8.06 -2.78 8.45
N THR A 281 -9.09 -3.61 8.39
CA THR A 281 -8.96 -5.05 8.05
C THR A 281 -10.07 -5.60 7.15
N ARG A 282 -10.97 -4.71 6.66
CA ARG A 282 -12.11 -5.07 5.81
C ARG A 282 -11.98 -4.46 4.42
N THR A 283 -12.28 -5.28 3.41
CA THR A 283 -12.22 -4.94 1.99
C THR A 283 -13.38 -5.60 1.24
N TRP A 284 -13.95 -4.92 0.26
CA TRP A 284 -15.07 -5.38 -0.55
C TRP A 284 -14.71 -5.30 -2.04
N PHE A 285 -15.19 -6.25 -2.84
CA PHE A 285 -14.94 -6.30 -4.29
C PHE A 285 -16.18 -6.72 -5.06
N THR A 286 -16.40 -6.14 -6.24
CA THR A 286 -17.40 -6.64 -7.18
C THR A 286 -16.94 -7.94 -7.86
N PRO A 287 -17.87 -8.85 -8.22
CA PRO A 287 -17.55 -10.11 -8.89
C PRO A 287 -17.39 -9.91 -10.41
N ASP A 288 -16.52 -9.00 -10.84
CA ASP A 288 -16.29 -8.62 -12.24
C ASP A 288 -14.84 -8.18 -12.54
N ASN A 289 -14.54 -7.93 -13.82
CA ASN A 289 -13.21 -7.61 -14.35
C ASN A 289 -12.66 -6.23 -13.92
N GLN A 290 -13.35 -5.50 -13.05
CA GLN A 290 -12.85 -4.27 -12.43
C GLN A 290 -12.65 -4.48 -10.92
N GLY A 291 -13.43 -5.36 -10.29
CA GLY A 291 -13.31 -5.77 -8.90
C GLY A 291 -12.37 -6.97 -8.70
N ILE A 292 -12.90 -8.07 -8.14
CA ILE A 292 -12.12 -9.21 -7.60
C ILE A 292 -11.23 -9.91 -8.63
N TYR A 293 -11.53 -9.79 -9.93
CA TYR A 293 -10.74 -10.45 -10.97
C TYR A 293 -9.52 -9.63 -11.41
N GLU A 294 -9.45 -8.32 -11.10
CA GLU A 294 -8.32 -7.45 -11.47
C GLU A 294 -7.23 -7.40 -10.38
N LYS A 295 -5.97 -7.59 -10.79
CA LYS A 295 -4.80 -7.58 -9.90
C LYS A 295 -4.57 -6.22 -9.25
N GLY A 296 -4.63 -5.14 -10.02
CA GLY A 296 -4.45 -3.77 -9.52
C GLY A 296 -5.40 -3.48 -8.37
N THR A 297 -6.71 -3.65 -8.61
CA THR A 297 -7.77 -3.47 -7.61
C THR A 297 -7.54 -4.34 -6.37
N VAL A 298 -7.24 -5.64 -6.52
CA VAL A 298 -7.01 -6.51 -5.35
C VAL A 298 -5.79 -6.10 -4.53
N MET A 299 -4.76 -5.53 -5.14
CA MET A 299 -3.62 -4.96 -4.41
C MET A 299 -3.94 -3.59 -3.79
N GLN A 300 -4.63 -2.70 -4.49
CA GLN A 300 -5.06 -1.39 -3.98
C GLN A 300 -5.88 -1.51 -2.70
N GLU A 301 -6.97 -2.26 -2.74
CA GLU A 301 -7.95 -2.30 -1.65
C GLU A 301 -7.45 -3.08 -0.42
N LEU A 302 -6.43 -3.93 -0.59
CA LEU A 302 -5.73 -4.53 0.55
C LEU A 302 -4.61 -3.60 1.05
N LEU A 303 -3.93 -2.82 0.21
CA LEU A 303 -2.93 -1.83 0.66
C LEU A 303 -3.55 -0.62 1.36
N HIS A 304 -4.81 -0.28 1.08
CA HIS A 304 -5.59 0.67 1.88
C HIS A 304 -5.67 0.26 3.35
N ASN A 305 -5.84 -1.03 3.66
CA ASN A 305 -5.85 -1.52 5.06
C ASN A 305 -4.55 -1.17 5.80
N PHE A 306 -3.43 -0.98 5.07
CA PHE A 306 -2.10 -0.62 5.59
C PHE A 306 -1.75 0.88 5.51
N GLY A 307 -2.70 1.76 5.18
CA GLY A 307 -2.48 3.21 5.22
C GLY A 307 -1.92 3.84 3.94
N LEU A 308 -1.91 3.12 2.81
CA LEU A 308 -1.67 3.74 1.50
C LEU A 308 -2.94 4.38 0.93
N TRP A 309 -2.74 5.46 0.18
CA TRP A 309 -3.79 6.26 -0.49
C TRP A 309 -3.66 6.11 -2.01
N HIS A 310 -4.60 6.68 -2.77
CA HIS A 310 -4.58 6.59 -4.23
C HIS A 310 -3.34 7.26 -4.84
N GLY A 311 -2.86 6.71 -5.95
CA GLY A 311 -1.84 7.30 -6.81
C GLY A 311 -2.46 8.33 -7.75
N TYR A 312 -1.80 9.49 -7.88
CA TYR A 312 -2.22 10.61 -8.72
C TYR A 312 -1.28 10.76 -9.93
N ARG A 313 -1.74 11.46 -10.96
CA ARG A 313 -0.87 11.94 -12.05
C ARG A 313 -1.33 13.34 -12.44
N ASN A 314 -0.40 14.30 -12.48
CA ASN A 314 -0.70 15.72 -12.77
C ASN A 314 -1.82 16.32 -11.89
N GLY A 315 -1.94 15.86 -10.62
CA GLY A 315 -3.01 16.27 -9.71
C GLY A 315 -4.38 15.59 -9.93
N VAL A 316 -4.50 14.65 -10.87
CA VAL A 316 -5.71 13.86 -11.09
C VAL A 316 -5.57 12.50 -10.40
N GLU A 317 -6.57 12.15 -9.58
CA GLU A 317 -6.65 10.91 -8.82
C GLU A 317 -6.82 9.68 -9.74
N TYR A 318 -6.12 8.60 -9.43
CA TYR A 318 -6.07 7.31 -10.15
C TYR A 318 -5.36 7.31 -11.53
N GLU A 319 -4.98 8.45 -12.09
CA GLU A 319 -4.32 8.54 -13.42
C GLU A 319 -2.86 8.03 -13.44
N ASP A 320 -2.32 7.52 -12.32
CA ASP A 320 -1.07 6.76 -12.32
C ASP A 320 -1.30 5.28 -12.65
N TYR A 321 -1.20 4.95 -13.93
CA TYR A 321 -1.25 3.57 -14.43
C TYR A 321 0.04 2.75 -14.15
N SER A 322 1.01 3.29 -13.40
CA SER A 322 2.29 2.61 -13.07
C SER A 322 2.31 1.93 -11.71
N THR A 323 1.27 2.08 -10.89
CA THR A 323 1.11 1.43 -9.59
C THR A 323 -0.29 0.84 -9.44
N ALA A 324 -0.41 -0.21 -8.61
CA ALA A 324 -1.68 -0.71 -8.11
C ALA A 324 -2.53 0.37 -7.40
N MET A 325 -1.91 1.38 -6.77
CA MET A 325 -2.65 2.44 -6.08
C MET A 325 -3.36 3.43 -7.02
N GLY A 326 -3.13 3.36 -8.33
CA GLY A 326 -3.86 4.13 -9.34
C GLY A 326 -4.77 3.24 -10.17
N MET A 327 -4.62 3.26 -11.50
CA MET A 327 -5.30 2.32 -12.42
C MET A 327 -4.34 1.32 -13.06
N GLY A 328 -3.17 1.09 -12.46
CA GLY A 328 -2.19 0.11 -12.92
C GLY A 328 -2.36 -1.26 -12.27
N SER A 329 -1.80 -2.30 -12.91
CA SER A 329 -1.64 -3.65 -12.32
C SER A 329 -0.17 -3.95 -11.98
N GLY A 330 0.67 -2.91 -11.88
CA GLY A 330 2.08 -3.01 -11.47
C GLY A 330 2.23 -3.11 -9.94
N CYS A 331 3.45 -3.31 -9.47
CA CYS A 331 3.77 -3.16 -8.05
C CYS A 331 3.64 -1.69 -7.57
N PRO A 332 3.66 -1.43 -6.25
CA PRO A 332 3.66 -0.08 -5.71
C PRO A 332 4.79 0.81 -6.29
N SER A 333 4.55 2.11 -6.34
CA SER A 333 5.55 3.09 -6.80
C SER A 333 6.73 3.22 -5.83
N ALA A 334 7.81 3.87 -6.25
CA ALA A 334 8.99 4.07 -5.40
C ALA A 334 8.69 4.71 -4.03
N PRO A 335 7.91 5.83 -3.92
CA PRO A 335 7.55 6.37 -2.61
C PRO A 335 6.59 5.47 -1.82
N GLU A 336 5.72 4.69 -2.47
CA GLU A 336 4.86 3.70 -1.78
C GLU A 336 5.69 2.56 -1.19
N LEU A 337 6.64 2.01 -1.95
CA LEU A 337 7.59 0.99 -1.46
C LEU A 337 8.44 1.51 -0.30
N TRP A 338 8.86 2.78 -0.36
CA TRP A 338 9.55 3.46 0.74
C TRP A 338 8.63 3.62 1.97
N ARG A 339 7.39 4.09 1.79
CA ARG A 339 6.41 4.28 2.87
C ARG A 339 6.01 2.97 3.56
N LEU A 340 5.90 1.89 2.78
CA LEU A 340 5.67 0.53 3.29
C LEU A 340 6.91 -0.09 3.95
N GLY A 341 8.10 0.52 3.83
CA GLY A 341 9.36 -0.08 4.29
C GLY A 341 9.77 -1.33 3.50
N TRP A 342 9.24 -1.51 2.29
CA TRP A 342 9.52 -2.66 1.43
C TRP A 342 10.80 -2.51 0.61
N ALA A 343 11.23 -1.29 0.32
CA ALA A 343 12.47 -1.01 -0.42
C ALA A 343 13.15 0.29 0.06
N ASP A 344 14.48 0.36 -0.06
CA ASP A 344 15.28 1.51 0.37
C ASP A 344 15.91 2.30 -0.80
N ALA A 345 16.33 3.52 -0.50
CA ALA A 345 16.92 4.46 -1.45
C ALA A 345 18.45 4.31 -1.52
N ARG A 346 18.97 4.16 -2.74
CA ARG A 346 20.41 4.04 -3.02
C ARG A 346 21.21 5.28 -2.60
N ALA A 347 20.56 6.44 -2.58
CA ALA A 347 21.03 7.65 -1.93
C ALA A 347 19.82 8.53 -1.55
N GLN A 348 20.01 9.37 -0.52
CA GLN A 348 19.10 10.44 -0.16
C GLN A 348 19.80 11.78 -0.42
N LEU A 349 19.23 12.58 -1.33
CA LEU A 349 19.87 13.79 -1.87
C LEU A 349 19.21 15.05 -1.32
N ASN A 350 19.97 15.88 -0.62
CA ASN A 350 19.55 17.17 -0.05
C ASN A 350 20.71 18.17 -0.14
N SER A 351 20.53 19.41 0.33
CA SER A 351 21.53 20.48 0.23
C SER A 351 22.89 20.14 0.85
N SER A 352 22.93 19.22 1.83
CA SER A 352 24.17 18.78 2.48
C SER A 352 24.91 17.66 1.74
N THR A 353 24.19 16.80 1.00
CA THR A 353 24.75 15.64 0.28
C THR A 353 24.89 15.87 -1.23
N PHE A 354 24.24 16.91 -1.76
CA PHE A 354 24.12 17.17 -3.20
C PHE A 354 24.46 18.63 -3.55
N PRO A 355 25.73 18.94 -3.88
CA PRO A 355 26.15 20.28 -4.29
C PRO A 355 25.60 20.63 -5.69
N PRO A 356 25.44 21.93 -6.01
CA PRO A 356 25.00 22.37 -7.32
C PRO A 356 26.09 22.22 -8.39
N GLY A 357 25.67 22.23 -9.67
CA GLY A 357 26.53 22.30 -10.86
C GLY A 357 27.35 21.05 -11.19
N THR A 358 27.24 19.97 -10.42
CA THR A 358 27.96 18.71 -10.69
C THR A 358 26.99 17.54 -10.77
N PHE A 359 27.12 16.71 -11.81
CA PHE A 359 26.38 15.44 -11.91
C PHE A 359 26.87 14.41 -10.89
N GLN A 360 25.95 13.91 -10.06
CA GLN A 360 26.11 12.66 -9.34
C GLN A 360 25.53 11.52 -10.19
N THR A 361 26.27 10.41 -10.33
CA THR A 361 25.93 9.29 -11.21
C THR A 361 25.57 8.03 -10.40
N TYR A 362 24.43 7.41 -10.70
CA TYR A 362 23.89 6.25 -10.01
C TYR A 362 23.48 5.16 -10.99
N THR A 363 23.85 3.91 -10.70
CA THR A 363 23.27 2.73 -11.37
C THR A 363 22.12 2.21 -10.54
N LEU A 364 20.89 2.44 -10.98
CA LEU A 364 19.67 2.00 -10.30
C LEU A 364 19.22 0.64 -10.86
N PRO A 365 19.15 -0.43 -10.03
CA PRO A 365 18.49 -1.66 -10.42
C PRO A 365 16.98 -1.45 -10.55
N ALA A 366 16.33 -2.23 -11.40
CA ALA A 366 14.88 -2.18 -11.55
C ALA A 366 14.17 -2.66 -10.27
N THR A 367 13.03 -2.07 -9.92
CA THR A 367 12.24 -2.39 -8.71
C THR A 367 12.02 -3.89 -8.50
N TYR A 368 11.73 -4.65 -9.56
CA TYR A 368 11.48 -6.10 -9.47
C TYR A 368 12.69 -6.93 -9.00
N ARG A 369 13.91 -6.37 -8.94
CA ARG A 369 15.15 -7.09 -8.64
C ARG A 369 15.34 -7.44 -7.16
N GLY A 370 14.62 -6.79 -6.25
CA GLY A 370 14.77 -6.92 -4.80
C GLY A 370 14.54 -5.59 -4.09
N PRO A 371 14.59 -5.56 -2.75
CA PRO A 371 14.31 -4.35 -1.97
C PRO A 371 15.45 -3.32 -2.01
N THR A 372 16.70 -3.76 -2.25
CA THR A 372 17.89 -2.99 -1.89
C THR A 372 18.29 -1.94 -2.95
N GLY A 373 18.19 -0.67 -2.60
CA GLY A 373 18.74 0.46 -3.35
C GLY A 373 18.18 0.61 -4.76
N VAL A 374 16.88 0.41 -4.94
CA VAL A 374 16.18 0.46 -6.25
C VAL A 374 15.76 1.87 -6.69
N MET A 375 15.88 2.86 -5.81
CA MET A 375 15.41 4.24 -6.03
C MET A 375 16.41 5.29 -5.55
N LEU A 376 16.24 6.55 -5.99
CA LEU A 376 16.78 7.73 -5.31
C LEU A 376 15.63 8.47 -4.63
N LYS A 377 15.85 8.96 -3.41
CA LYS A 377 14.98 9.94 -2.74
C LYS A 377 15.67 11.29 -2.77
N ILE A 378 14.95 12.33 -3.18
CA ILE A 378 15.46 13.70 -3.27
C ILE A 378 14.58 14.61 -2.42
N GLN A 379 15.21 15.32 -1.48
CA GLN A 379 14.61 16.32 -0.61
C GLN A 379 15.14 17.71 -1.06
N PRO A 380 14.42 18.44 -1.92
CA PRO A 380 14.88 19.71 -2.51
C PRO A 380 14.76 20.89 -1.52
N ASP A 381 15.35 20.73 -0.34
CA ASP A 381 15.46 21.71 0.74
C ASP A 381 16.09 23.05 0.31
N TRP A 382 16.96 23.02 -0.70
CA TRP A 382 17.55 24.19 -1.36
C TRP A 382 16.54 25.15 -2.00
N LEU A 383 15.27 24.76 -2.16
CA LEU A 383 14.19 25.65 -2.59
C LEU A 383 13.65 26.54 -1.44
N GLY A 384 14.07 26.28 -0.19
CA GLY A 384 13.67 27.04 0.98
C GLY A 384 12.15 27.02 1.19
N ALA A 385 11.51 28.19 1.14
CA ALA A 385 10.06 28.31 1.28
C ALA A 385 9.26 27.63 0.14
N ALA A 386 9.87 27.43 -1.03
CA ALA A 386 9.23 26.74 -2.17
C ALA A 386 9.37 25.20 -2.13
N TYR A 387 10.13 24.66 -1.17
CA TYR A 387 10.19 23.21 -0.92
C TYR A 387 8.84 22.74 -0.34
N THR A 388 8.06 21.99 -1.11
CA THR A 388 6.78 21.39 -0.66
C THR A 388 6.74 19.88 -0.86
N LYS A 389 7.39 19.34 -1.90
CA LYS A 389 7.41 17.91 -2.24
C LYS A 389 8.82 17.33 -2.24
N ASN A 390 8.93 16.06 -1.88
CA ASN A 390 10.09 15.21 -2.17
C ASN A 390 9.91 14.54 -3.54
N MET A 391 11.02 14.15 -4.19
CA MET A 391 11.00 13.41 -5.46
C MET A 391 11.62 12.03 -5.33
N TYR A 392 11.12 11.09 -6.14
CA TYR A 392 11.57 9.71 -6.21
C TYR A 392 11.87 9.31 -7.66
N LEU A 393 13.03 8.69 -7.88
CA LEU A 393 13.48 8.24 -9.20
C LEU A 393 13.74 6.73 -9.13
N ALA A 394 13.03 5.90 -9.91
CA ALA A 394 13.22 4.45 -9.91
C ALA A 394 12.99 3.82 -11.29
N LEU A 395 13.76 2.78 -11.61
CA LEU A 395 13.60 2.02 -12.86
C LEU A 395 12.46 1.00 -12.71
N ARG A 396 11.46 1.09 -13.60
CA ARG A 396 10.38 0.08 -13.69
C ARG A 396 10.59 -0.79 -14.93
N VAL A 397 10.48 -2.11 -14.77
CA VAL A 397 10.69 -3.11 -15.84
C VAL A 397 9.68 -4.23 -15.65
N LYS A 398 9.12 -4.70 -16.77
CA LYS A 398 8.02 -5.67 -16.82
C LYS A 398 8.47 -7.10 -16.48
N ALA A 399 8.71 -7.37 -15.20
CA ALA A 399 9.15 -8.67 -14.69
C ALA A 399 8.71 -8.92 -13.23
N ALA A 400 8.67 -10.19 -12.82
CA ALA A 400 8.17 -10.64 -11.52
C ALA A 400 6.80 -10.03 -11.17
N GLY A 401 6.70 -9.22 -10.11
CA GLY A 401 5.44 -8.56 -9.74
C GLY A 401 5.00 -7.51 -10.77
N ASP A 402 5.95 -6.82 -11.41
CA ASP A 402 5.71 -5.85 -12.49
C ASP A 402 5.38 -6.53 -13.85
N ILE A 403 5.09 -7.84 -13.91
CA ILE A 403 4.80 -8.55 -15.17
C ILE A 403 3.59 -8.01 -15.95
N ALA A 404 2.70 -7.23 -15.32
CA ALA A 404 1.59 -6.56 -15.99
C ALA A 404 1.87 -5.11 -16.41
N LEU A 405 3.03 -4.55 -16.04
CA LEU A 405 3.41 -3.14 -16.27
C LEU A 405 3.23 -2.71 -17.74
N LEU A 406 2.66 -1.52 -17.93
CA LEU A 406 2.34 -0.99 -19.27
C LEU A 406 3.61 -0.56 -20.04
N PRO A 407 3.58 -0.57 -21.39
CA PRO A 407 4.68 -0.08 -22.23
C PRO A 407 5.04 1.40 -22.03
N GLU A 408 4.16 2.19 -21.39
CA GLU A 408 4.49 3.56 -20.99
C GLU A 408 5.65 3.58 -19.99
N PHE A 409 5.72 2.63 -19.05
CA PHE A 409 6.66 2.63 -17.91
C PHE A 409 7.77 1.59 -18.05
N ASN A 410 7.53 0.51 -18.79
CA ASN A 410 8.49 -0.60 -18.93
C ASN A 410 9.82 -0.16 -19.56
N GLY A 411 10.93 -0.41 -18.85
CA GLY A 411 12.29 -0.12 -19.31
C GLY A 411 12.72 1.33 -19.09
N LYS A 412 12.05 2.05 -18.18
CA LYS A 412 12.19 3.51 -18.03
C LYS A 412 12.31 3.94 -16.58
N LEU A 413 12.82 5.15 -16.39
CA LEU A 413 12.90 5.80 -15.10
C LEU A 413 11.56 6.50 -14.82
N ASN A 414 10.75 5.96 -13.90
CA ASN A 414 9.57 6.64 -13.39
C ASN A 414 10.01 7.69 -12.35
N ILE A 415 9.34 8.84 -12.39
CA ILE A 415 9.63 9.99 -11.54
C ILE A 415 8.33 10.37 -10.81
N HIS A 416 8.35 10.20 -9.49
CA HIS A 416 7.23 10.43 -8.58
C HIS A 416 7.54 11.57 -7.60
N GLU A 417 6.51 12.21 -7.05
CA GLU A 417 6.59 13.18 -5.97
C GLU A 417 5.59 12.87 -4.84
N LEU A 418 5.90 13.30 -3.61
CA LEU A 418 5.08 13.09 -2.39
C LEU A 418 5.24 14.30 -1.46
N ASP A 419 4.23 14.60 -0.63
CA ASP A 419 4.33 15.71 0.32
C ASP A 419 5.50 15.60 1.33
N LYS A 420 6.32 16.66 1.42
CA LYS A 420 7.52 16.64 2.28
C LYS A 420 7.17 16.46 3.75
N VAL A 421 5.97 16.85 4.21
CA VAL A 421 5.61 16.71 5.62
C VAL A 421 5.38 15.24 5.94
N ILE A 422 4.61 14.55 5.08
CA ILE A 422 4.15 13.17 5.28
C ILE A 422 5.20 12.12 4.85
N ASP A 423 6.20 12.52 4.04
CA ASP A 423 7.33 11.67 3.62
C ASP A 423 8.62 11.87 4.44
N ASN A 424 8.72 12.96 5.22
CA ASN A 424 9.81 13.15 6.18
C ASN A 424 9.40 12.74 7.61
N ASP A 425 8.10 12.76 7.93
CA ASP A 425 7.54 12.16 9.14
C ASP A 425 6.34 11.25 8.79
N PHE A 426 6.48 9.95 9.02
CA PHE A 426 5.43 8.97 8.75
C PHE A 426 4.30 8.98 9.79
N ALA A 427 4.48 9.64 10.95
CA ALA A 427 3.42 9.86 11.93
C ALA A 427 2.59 11.13 11.66
N ALA A 428 2.99 11.95 10.68
CA ALA A 428 2.28 13.15 10.29
C ALA A 428 0.92 12.85 9.64
N ALA A 429 -0.05 13.72 9.90
CA ALA A 429 -1.43 13.57 9.48
C ALA A 429 -1.64 14.02 8.01
N GLY A 430 -2.28 13.15 7.21
CA GLY A 430 -2.82 13.50 5.89
C GLY A 430 -2.80 12.34 4.89
N ASP A 431 -3.35 12.60 3.70
CA ASP A 431 -3.05 11.82 2.49
C ASP A 431 -1.64 12.22 2.01
N PRO A 432 -0.70 11.30 1.78
CA PRO A 432 0.62 11.60 1.22
C PRO A 432 0.58 12.30 -0.15
N PHE A 433 -0.50 12.13 -0.93
CA PHE A 433 -0.62 12.57 -2.32
C PHE A 433 0.59 12.15 -3.18
N VAL A 434 0.76 10.84 -3.33
CA VAL A 434 1.73 10.27 -4.28
C VAL A 434 1.32 10.67 -5.70
N SER A 435 2.17 11.39 -6.43
CA SER A 435 1.89 11.75 -7.83
C SER A 435 3.01 11.33 -8.78
N LEU A 436 2.66 10.65 -9.88
CA LEU A 436 3.55 10.48 -11.02
C LEU A 436 3.73 11.85 -11.71
N LEU A 437 4.99 12.33 -11.74
CA LEU A 437 5.39 13.58 -12.37
C LEU A 437 5.92 13.36 -13.80
N GLY A 438 6.49 12.19 -14.08
CA GLY A 438 7.02 11.90 -15.42
C GLY A 438 7.63 10.52 -15.58
N VAL A 439 7.97 10.20 -16.82
CA VAL A 439 8.62 8.94 -17.20
C VAL A 439 9.70 9.25 -18.23
N LEU A 440 10.94 8.87 -17.95
CA LEU A 440 12.10 9.18 -18.77
C LEU A 440 12.65 7.91 -19.44
N ASN A 441 12.69 7.92 -20.77
CA ASN A 441 13.29 6.84 -21.57
C ASN A 441 14.79 6.68 -21.28
N PRO A 442 15.41 5.53 -21.55
CA PRO A 442 16.87 5.42 -21.65
C PRO A 442 17.44 6.35 -22.73
N VAL A 443 18.69 6.78 -22.56
CA VAL A 443 19.40 7.72 -23.48
C VAL A 443 18.60 9.02 -23.70
N SER A 444 18.18 9.65 -22.60
CA SER A 444 17.30 10.82 -22.62
C SER A 444 17.61 11.79 -21.48
N SER A 445 16.96 12.95 -21.45
CA SER A 445 17.10 13.92 -20.36
C SER A 445 15.83 14.73 -20.11
N VAL A 446 15.70 15.28 -18.90
CA VAL A 446 14.59 16.16 -18.50
C VAL A 446 15.07 17.20 -17.48
N THR A 447 14.55 18.43 -17.60
CA THR A 447 14.83 19.54 -16.69
C THR A 447 13.58 19.89 -15.91
N TYR A 448 13.65 19.77 -14.58
CA TYR A 448 12.60 20.18 -13.66
C TYR A 448 12.96 21.50 -12.99
N PHE A 449 12.60 22.61 -13.64
CA PHE A 449 12.93 23.98 -13.16
C PHE A 449 12.38 24.29 -11.76
N ASN A 450 11.16 23.84 -11.45
CA ASN A 450 10.55 24.01 -10.12
C ASN A 450 11.38 23.35 -9.00
N TYR A 451 12.10 22.27 -9.32
CA TYR A 451 12.97 21.54 -8.40
C TYR A 451 14.46 21.93 -8.53
N ARG A 452 14.80 22.72 -9.55
CA ARG A 452 16.17 23.00 -10.02
C ARG A 452 17.01 21.73 -10.24
N LEU A 453 16.41 20.73 -10.89
CA LEU A 453 17.06 19.46 -11.21
C LEU A 453 17.16 19.24 -12.71
N TYR A 454 18.32 18.74 -13.15
CA TYR A 454 18.54 18.21 -14.50
C TYR A 454 18.92 16.73 -14.40
N ILE A 455 18.15 15.87 -15.05
CA ILE A 455 18.27 14.41 -14.98
C ILE A 455 18.61 13.89 -16.37
N ILE A 456 19.62 13.03 -16.48
CA ILE A 456 20.01 12.34 -17.72
C ILE A 456 20.02 10.83 -17.46
N THR A 457 19.47 10.06 -18.40
CA THR A 457 19.55 8.58 -18.43
C THR A 457 20.52 8.13 -19.51
N ALA A 458 21.35 7.14 -19.20
CA ALA A 458 22.08 6.39 -20.23
C ALA A 458 21.20 5.24 -20.79
N GLY A 459 21.80 4.33 -21.55
CA GLY A 459 21.16 3.06 -21.91
C GLY A 459 20.91 2.18 -20.67
N LEU A 460 20.06 1.17 -20.83
CA LEU A 460 19.93 0.11 -19.84
C LEU A 460 21.18 -0.77 -19.82
N VAL A 461 21.55 -1.26 -18.65
CA VAL A 461 22.71 -2.13 -18.41
C VAL A 461 22.28 -3.40 -17.66
N ASN A 462 23.22 -4.32 -17.40
CA ASN A 462 22.98 -5.56 -16.67
C ASN A 462 21.83 -6.40 -17.25
N GLY A 463 21.80 -6.58 -18.58
CA GLY A 463 20.72 -7.31 -19.26
C GLY A 463 19.35 -6.64 -19.11
N ASN A 464 19.28 -5.34 -19.38
CA ASN A 464 18.08 -4.49 -19.25
C ASN A 464 17.48 -4.39 -17.83
N SER A 465 18.23 -4.78 -16.79
CA SER A 465 17.73 -4.82 -15.40
C SER A 465 18.30 -3.73 -14.49
N SER A 466 19.05 -2.78 -15.05
CA SER A 466 19.50 -1.55 -14.37
C SER A 466 19.60 -0.40 -15.36
N ILE A 467 19.55 0.84 -14.89
CA ILE A 467 19.75 2.06 -15.70
C ILE A 467 20.77 2.96 -15.01
N ILE A 468 21.62 3.63 -15.79
CA ILE A 468 22.52 4.66 -15.26
C ILE A 468 21.77 6.00 -15.34
N VAL A 469 21.66 6.68 -14.21
CA VAL A 469 21.05 8.01 -14.06
C VAL A 469 22.13 8.98 -13.59
N LYS A 470 22.30 10.08 -14.30
CA LYS A 470 22.98 11.27 -13.78
C LYS A 470 21.94 12.26 -13.28
N VAL A 471 22.15 12.81 -12.09
CA VAL A 471 21.31 13.88 -11.53
C VAL A 471 22.24 15.04 -11.19
N CYS A 472 21.87 16.24 -11.63
CA CYS A 472 22.51 17.50 -11.25
C CYS A 472 21.46 18.44 -10.64
N ARG A 473 21.82 19.06 -9.53
CA ARG A 473 21.12 20.23 -8.96
C ARG A 473 21.74 21.48 -9.58
N PHE A 474 20.93 22.46 -9.97
CA PHE A 474 21.42 23.73 -10.51
C PHE A 474 20.97 24.94 -9.67
N VAL A 475 21.63 26.08 -9.86
CA VAL A 475 21.25 27.38 -9.30
C VAL A 475 20.47 28.16 -10.36
N ASP A 476 21.05 28.37 -11.54
CA ASP A 476 20.53 29.25 -12.59
C ASP A 476 19.97 28.45 -13.78
N GLY A 477 20.58 27.33 -14.15
CA GLY A 477 20.05 26.49 -15.23
C GLY A 477 20.87 25.23 -15.54
N PRO A 478 20.31 24.27 -16.31
CA PRO A 478 20.95 22.98 -16.60
C PRO A 478 22.31 23.09 -17.32
N ASN A 479 22.63 24.25 -17.91
CA ASN A 479 23.89 24.52 -18.58
C ASN A 479 25.09 24.62 -17.62
N GLU A 480 24.86 24.82 -16.32
CA GLU A 480 25.93 24.82 -15.31
C GLU A 480 26.39 23.40 -14.91
N CYS A 481 25.61 22.37 -15.28
CA CYS A 481 25.83 20.99 -14.88
C CYS A 481 26.98 20.34 -15.66
N ILE A 482 28.16 20.24 -15.02
CA ILE A 482 29.30 19.50 -15.53
C ILE A 482 29.36 18.08 -14.93
N ASP A 483 30.03 17.17 -15.65
CA ASP A 483 30.45 15.90 -15.03
C ASP A 483 31.51 16.18 -13.95
N ALA A 484 31.46 15.42 -12.86
CA ALA A 484 32.49 15.49 -11.83
C ALA A 484 33.88 15.23 -12.45
N PRO A 485 34.92 16.02 -12.11
CA PRO A 485 36.25 15.83 -12.66
C PRO A 485 36.74 14.42 -12.33
N GLN A 486 37.10 13.65 -13.36
CA GLN A 486 37.59 12.30 -13.18
C GLN A 486 38.84 12.33 -12.32
N SER A 487 38.80 11.69 -11.15
CA SER A 487 40.01 11.39 -10.38
C SER A 487 41.01 10.68 -11.29
N PRO A 488 42.28 11.11 -11.36
CA PRO A 488 43.27 10.46 -12.22
C PRO A 488 43.29 8.94 -11.99
N PRO A 489 43.45 8.12 -13.04
CA PRO A 489 43.60 6.69 -12.85
C PRO A 489 44.76 6.41 -11.88
N PRO A 490 44.61 5.47 -10.93
CA PRO A 490 45.67 5.18 -9.98
C PRO A 490 46.96 4.83 -10.74
N PRO A 491 48.14 5.33 -10.31
CA PRO A 491 49.40 5.09 -11.02
C PRO A 491 49.61 3.60 -11.27
N ALA A 492 49.92 3.24 -12.51
CA ALA A 492 50.11 1.85 -12.91
C ALA A 492 51.20 1.21 -12.02
N THR A 493 50.84 0.14 -11.33
CA THR A 493 51.77 -0.62 -10.49
C THR A 493 52.95 -1.10 -11.33
N PRO A 494 54.21 -0.85 -10.93
CA PRO A 494 55.39 -1.28 -11.69
C PRO A 494 55.37 -2.81 -11.92
N PRO A 495 55.81 -3.29 -13.10
CA PRO A 495 55.80 -4.71 -13.42
C PRO A 495 56.78 -5.48 -12.52
N THR A 496 56.29 -6.57 -11.92
CA THR A 496 57.09 -7.45 -11.05
C THR A 496 58.22 -8.12 -11.83
N PRO A 497 59.49 -8.09 -11.36
CA PRO A 497 60.59 -8.81 -11.99
C PRO A 497 60.38 -10.34 -11.98
N LEU A 498 60.76 -11.00 -13.08
CA LEU A 498 60.73 -12.47 -13.20
C LEU A 498 61.91 -13.12 -12.45
N PRO A 499 61.73 -14.26 -11.75
CA PRO A 499 62.83 -14.96 -11.09
C PRO A 499 63.77 -15.68 -12.07
N LEU A 500 65.07 -15.62 -11.79
CA LEU A 500 66.11 -16.43 -12.46
C LEU A 500 66.34 -17.76 -11.71
N ALA A 501 66.71 -18.81 -12.44
CA ALA A 501 66.90 -20.16 -11.91
C ALA A 501 68.33 -20.41 -11.36
N PRO A 502 68.50 -21.23 -10.32
CA PRO A 502 69.80 -21.54 -9.71
C PRO A 502 70.49 -22.80 -10.30
N SER A 503 71.78 -22.98 -10.00
CA SER A 503 72.57 -24.19 -10.29
C SER A 503 73.52 -24.52 -9.10
N PRO A 504 73.93 -25.79 -8.84
CA PRO A 504 74.38 -26.21 -7.50
C PRO A 504 75.85 -26.66 -7.34
N SER A 505 76.35 -26.69 -6.09
CA SER A 505 77.51 -27.49 -5.63
C SER A 505 77.59 -27.59 -4.07
N PRO A 506 78.36 -28.52 -3.45
CA PRO A 506 78.05 -29.05 -2.11
C PRO A 506 79.13 -28.97 -0.98
N SER A 507 78.67 -29.14 0.27
CA SER A 507 79.21 -29.88 1.47
C SER A 507 80.72 -30.22 1.63
N PRO A 508 81.33 -30.20 2.85
CA PRO A 508 80.93 -31.07 4.00
C PRO A 508 81.14 -30.53 5.47
N LYS A 509 81.49 -31.42 6.44
CA LYS A 509 81.27 -31.43 7.92
C LYS A 509 82.58 -31.91 8.66
N PRO A 510 82.69 -32.22 10.00
CA PRO A 510 81.92 -31.87 11.24
C PRO A 510 82.76 -31.64 12.59
N SER A 511 82.07 -31.37 13.73
CA SER A 511 82.31 -31.87 15.15
C SER A 511 83.51 -31.40 16.04
N PRO A 512 83.48 -31.51 17.42
CA PRO A 512 82.36 -31.49 18.40
C PRO A 512 82.62 -30.57 19.68
N PRO A 513 82.38 -30.88 21.00
CA PRO A 513 81.79 -29.91 21.98
C PRO A 513 82.58 -29.80 23.34
N PRO A 514 82.03 -29.46 24.55
CA PRO A 514 80.83 -28.69 25.00
C PRO A 514 81.33 -27.36 25.69
N PRO A 515 81.01 -26.86 26.94
CA PRO A 515 79.95 -27.07 27.95
C PRO A 515 79.04 -25.82 28.17
N PHE A 516 78.93 -25.26 29.39
CA PHE A 516 77.86 -24.32 29.82
C PHE A 516 78.27 -23.27 30.87
N THR A 517 77.39 -22.24 31.01
CA THR A 517 77.37 -21.14 32.01
C THR A 517 78.31 -19.94 31.77
N PHE A 518 77.96 -18.69 32.08
CA PHE A 518 76.62 -18.09 32.37
C PHE A 518 76.51 -16.66 31.76
N ARG A 519 75.31 -16.07 31.87
CA ARG A 519 74.84 -14.80 31.31
C ARG A 519 75.66 -13.55 31.67
N PHE A 520 76.11 -12.83 30.64
CA PHE A 520 75.50 -11.54 30.31
C PHE A 520 75.02 -11.58 28.86
N SER A 521 73.82 -11.06 28.57
CA SER A 521 73.22 -11.11 27.22
C SER A 521 72.67 -9.75 26.81
N PRO A 522 73.54 -8.79 26.45
CA PRO A 522 73.09 -7.54 25.84
C PRO A 522 72.49 -7.83 24.45
N ARG A 523 71.36 -7.20 24.14
CA ARG A 523 70.72 -7.09 22.81
C ARG A 523 70.30 -8.43 22.17
N PRO A 524 69.00 -8.75 22.09
CA PRO A 524 68.52 -9.92 21.35
C PRO A 524 68.98 -9.90 19.88
N PRO A 525 69.49 -11.01 19.32
CA PRO A 525 69.61 -11.19 17.87
C PRO A 525 68.20 -11.28 17.24
N PRO A 526 68.07 -11.23 15.90
CA PRO A 526 66.80 -11.48 15.24
C PRO A 526 66.22 -12.85 15.67
N PRO A 527 64.93 -12.93 16.05
CA PRO A 527 64.31 -14.21 16.38
C PRO A 527 64.23 -15.12 15.14
N PRO A 528 64.24 -16.45 15.31
CA PRO A 528 64.07 -17.39 14.21
C PRO A 528 62.68 -17.24 13.56
N PRO A 529 62.48 -17.76 12.33
CA PRO A 529 61.16 -17.84 11.73
C PRO A 529 60.27 -18.76 12.56
N PHE A 530 59.41 -18.19 13.40
CA PHE A 530 58.42 -18.94 14.17
C PHE A 530 57.03 -18.35 13.99
N THR A 531 56.07 -19.25 13.79
CA THR A 531 54.68 -18.95 13.51
C THR A 531 54.03 -18.25 14.71
N PHE A 532 53.24 -17.21 14.47
CA PHE A 532 52.25 -16.78 15.47
C PHE A 532 51.14 -17.84 15.53
N GLY A 533 51.28 -18.76 16.49
CA GLY A 533 50.13 -19.51 16.98
C GLY A 533 49.17 -18.55 17.68
N PHE A 534 47.88 -18.67 17.37
CA PHE A 534 46.85 -18.02 18.18
C PHE A 534 46.84 -18.63 19.59
N PRO A 535 46.38 -17.89 20.63
CA PRO A 535 46.13 -18.49 21.94
C PRO A 535 45.18 -19.70 21.81
N PRO A 536 45.28 -20.71 22.69
CA PRO A 536 44.41 -21.86 22.65
C PRO A 536 42.96 -21.40 22.72
N ARG A 537 42.18 -21.73 21.67
CA ARG A 537 40.73 -21.47 21.66
C ARG A 537 40.10 -22.17 22.86
N PRO A 538 39.17 -21.52 23.59
CA PRO A 538 38.22 -22.24 24.43
C PRO A 538 37.56 -23.36 23.61
N PRO A 539 37.26 -24.53 24.21
CA PRO A 539 36.67 -25.64 23.49
C PRO A 539 35.38 -25.18 22.80
N PRO A 540 35.20 -25.46 21.49
CA PRO A 540 34.02 -24.99 20.78
C PRO A 540 32.76 -25.68 21.32
N PRO A 541 31.61 -25.00 21.37
CA PRO A 541 30.32 -25.69 21.50
C PRO A 541 30.14 -26.66 20.32
N PRO A 542 29.42 -27.78 20.50
CA PRO A 542 29.33 -28.84 19.50
C PRO A 542 28.74 -28.29 18.17
N PRO A 543 29.45 -28.44 17.03
CA PRO A 543 29.06 -27.81 15.78
C PRO A 543 27.91 -28.57 15.09
N PHE A 544 26.71 -28.01 15.15
CA PHE A 544 25.58 -28.47 14.35
C PHE A 544 25.73 -27.95 12.90
N THR A 545 26.10 -28.83 11.95
CA THR A 545 26.41 -28.42 10.57
C THR A 545 25.76 -29.35 9.56
N PHE A 546 24.96 -28.81 8.64
CA PHE A 546 24.48 -29.52 7.45
C PHE A 546 25.55 -29.47 6.35
N GLY A 547 25.87 -30.63 5.76
CA GLY A 547 26.75 -30.76 4.60
C GLY A 547 26.15 -31.72 3.56
N PHE A 548 26.10 -31.30 2.29
CA PHE A 548 25.61 -32.13 1.19
C PHE A 548 26.69 -33.12 0.72
N PRO A 549 26.40 -34.42 0.55
CA PRO A 549 27.40 -35.41 0.13
C PRO A 549 27.56 -35.49 -1.41
N PRO A 550 28.79 -35.70 -1.93
CA PRO A 550 29.05 -36.03 -3.33
C PRO A 550 28.78 -37.52 -3.65
N ARG A 551 28.73 -37.87 -4.95
CA ARG A 551 28.36 -39.21 -5.47
C ARG A 551 29.41 -40.32 -5.24
N PRO A 552 28.99 -41.53 -4.82
CA PRO A 552 29.78 -42.77 -4.93
C PRO A 552 29.71 -43.45 -6.32
N PRO A 553 30.62 -44.42 -6.62
CA PRO A 553 30.66 -45.22 -7.86
C PRO A 553 29.77 -46.49 -7.83
N PRO A 554 29.55 -47.18 -8.96
CA PRO A 554 28.66 -48.35 -9.07
C PRO A 554 29.35 -49.72 -8.84
N PRO A 555 28.75 -50.64 -8.06
CA PRO A 555 29.17 -52.04 -7.94
C PRO A 555 28.01 -53.01 -8.36
N PRO A 556 27.95 -54.32 -8.01
CA PRO A 556 27.71 -55.38 -9.01
C PRO A 556 26.28 -55.97 -8.98
N PRO A 557 25.92 -56.90 -9.89
CA PRO A 557 24.57 -57.44 -10.00
C PRO A 557 24.28 -58.66 -9.08
N PHE A 558 22.97 -58.89 -8.89
CA PHE A 558 22.27 -60.19 -8.81
C PHE A 558 21.84 -60.79 -7.47
N THR A 559 20.73 -61.54 -7.56
CA THR A 559 20.12 -62.53 -6.63
C THR A 559 19.29 -62.06 -5.42
N PHE A 560 18.17 -62.77 -5.22
CA PHE A 560 17.26 -62.69 -4.06
C PHE A 560 17.60 -63.77 -3.01
N GLY A 561 17.29 -63.52 -1.74
CA GLY A 561 17.27 -64.53 -0.68
C GLY A 561 16.57 -64.02 0.59
N PHE A 562 15.72 -64.84 1.21
CA PHE A 562 14.96 -64.50 2.43
C PHE A 562 15.46 -65.27 3.66
N PRO A 563 15.85 -64.58 4.74
CA PRO A 563 15.89 -65.12 6.11
C PRO A 563 14.57 -64.86 6.89
N PRO A 564 14.33 -65.53 8.02
CA PRO A 564 13.02 -65.58 8.69
C PRO A 564 12.67 -64.37 9.59
N ARG A 565 11.39 -64.27 9.95
CA ARG A 565 10.83 -63.26 10.88
C ARG A 565 11.15 -63.56 12.36
N PRO A 566 11.45 -62.53 13.19
CA PRO A 566 11.35 -62.61 14.64
C PRO A 566 9.90 -62.73 15.15
N PRO A 567 9.67 -63.27 16.37
CA PRO A 567 8.33 -63.38 16.98
C PRO A 567 7.81 -62.03 17.56
N PRO A 568 6.48 -61.87 17.73
CA PRO A 568 5.87 -60.64 18.24
C PRO A 568 5.72 -60.58 19.78
N PRO A 569 5.69 -59.38 20.38
CA PRO A 569 5.26 -59.17 21.77
C PRO A 569 3.72 -59.30 21.96
N PRO A 570 3.22 -59.43 23.20
CA PRO A 570 1.81 -59.75 23.49
C PRO A 570 0.81 -58.60 23.22
N PRO A 571 -0.50 -58.90 23.10
CA PRO A 571 -1.50 -57.98 22.58
C PRO A 571 -2.18 -57.09 23.63
N PHE A 572 -2.70 -55.96 23.14
CA PHE A 572 -3.83 -55.23 23.74
C PHE A 572 -4.88 -55.01 22.64
N THR A 573 -6.17 -55.18 22.95
CA THR A 573 -7.22 -55.31 21.92
C THR A 573 -8.53 -54.66 22.33
N PHE A 574 -9.05 -53.76 21.49
CA PHE A 574 -10.48 -53.51 21.30
C PHE A 574 -10.73 -53.22 19.82
N GLY A 575 -11.84 -53.74 19.27
CA GLY A 575 -12.00 -53.93 17.82
C GLY A 575 -12.99 -52.99 17.12
N PHE A 576 -12.77 -52.81 15.82
CA PHE A 576 -13.68 -52.15 14.87
C PHE A 576 -13.73 -52.96 13.54
N PRO A 577 -14.79 -52.81 12.72
CA PRO A 577 -15.13 -53.77 11.65
C PRO A 577 -14.13 -53.85 10.46
N PRO A 578 -14.18 -54.94 9.65
CA PRO A 578 -13.16 -55.25 8.66
C PRO A 578 -13.12 -54.31 7.45
N ARG A 579 -11.93 -54.21 6.83
CA ARG A 579 -11.68 -53.46 5.59
C ARG A 579 -12.00 -54.29 4.32
N PRO A 580 -12.37 -53.64 3.18
CA PRO A 580 -12.50 -54.29 1.88
C PRO A 580 -11.14 -54.75 1.29
N PRO A 581 -11.15 -55.71 0.34
CA PRO A 581 -9.94 -56.17 -0.36
C PRO A 581 -9.43 -55.17 -1.42
N PRO A 582 -8.13 -55.21 -1.78
CA PRO A 582 -7.52 -54.31 -2.77
C PRO A 582 -7.73 -54.76 -4.24
N PRO A 583 -7.62 -53.83 -5.22
CA PRO A 583 -7.71 -54.11 -6.65
C PRO A 583 -6.41 -54.70 -7.25
N PRO A 584 -6.46 -55.31 -8.46
CA PRO A 584 -5.29 -55.88 -9.14
C PRO A 584 -4.29 -54.80 -9.65
N PRO A 585 -3.01 -55.17 -9.89
CA PRO A 585 -1.97 -54.24 -10.30
C PRO A 585 -2.07 -53.84 -11.78
N PHE A 586 -1.52 -52.66 -12.10
CA PHE A 586 -1.42 -52.11 -13.46
C PHE A 586 0.04 -51.79 -13.79
N THR A 587 0.49 -52.09 -15.01
CA THR A 587 1.91 -52.03 -15.40
C THR A 587 2.15 -50.92 -16.43
N PHE A 588 3.21 -50.13 -16.27
CA PHE A 588 3.69 -49.17 -17.28
C PHE A 588 5.13 -49.49 -17.68
N GLY A 589 5.39 -49.53 -18.98
CA GLY A 589 6.73 -49.60 -19.57
C GLY A 589 7.16 -48.27 -20.18
N PHE A 590 8.47 -48.01 -20.26
CA PHE A 590 9.04 -46.79 -20.84
C PHE A 590 9.49 -47.00 -22.29
N PRO A 591 9.25 -46.03 -23.20
CA PRO A 591 9.83 -46.05 -24.55
C PRO A 591 11.31 -45.57 -24.57
N PRO A 592 12.10 -45.96 -25.59
CA PRO A 592 13.52 -45.58 -25.72
C PRO A 592 13.74 -44.12 -26.15
N ARG A 593 14.99 -43.64 -26.01
CA ARG A 593 15.41 -42.27 -26.38
C ARG A 593 15.61 -42.06 -27.90
N PRO A 594 15.45 -40.83 -28.42
CA PRO A 594 15.74 -40.49 -29.82
C PRO A 594 17.26 -40.31 -30.11
N PRO A 595 17.68 -40.43 -31.39
CA PRO A 595 19.03 -40.09 -31.86
C PRO A 595 19.24 -38.56 -32.05
N PRO A 596 20.50 -38.09 -32.23
CA PRO A 596 20.82 -36.67 -32.43
C PRO A 596 20.40 -36.13 -33.82
N PRO A 597 20.25 -34.79 -33.98
CA PRO A 597 19.69 -34.19 -35.19
C PRO A 597 20.71 -33.99 -36.33
N PRO A 598 20.29 -34.16 -37.61
CA PRO A 598 21.02 -33.69 -38.79
C PRO A 598 20.86 -32.17 -39.01
N PRO A 599 21.67 -31.54 -39.89
CA PRO A 599 21.67 -30.08 -40.11
C PRO A 599 20.42 -29.54 -40.83
N PHE A 600 20.21 -28.23 -40.69
CA PHE A 600 19.07 -27.46 -41.22
C PHE A 600 19.04 -27.41 -42.76
N THR A 601 17.83 -27.54 -43.33
CA THR A 601 17.49 -27.10 -44.69
C THR A 601 16.11 -26.42 -44.68
N PHE A 602 15.91 -25.42 -45.55
CA PHE A 602 14.65 -24.68 -45.67
C PHE A 602 13.76 -25.31 -46.75
N SER A 603 12.50 -25.61 -46.39
CA SER A 603 11.44 -26.02 -47.32
C SER A 603 10.10 -25.42 -46.89
N PHE A 604 9.29 -24.98 -47.85
CA PHE A 604 7.98 -24.35 -47.59
C PHE A 604 6.91 -25.38 -47.16
N PRO A 605 5.94 -25.00 -46.31
CA PRO A 605 4.89 -25.92 -45.86
C PRO A 605 3.81 -26.15 -46.93
N PRO A 606 3.46 -27.41 -47.26
CA PRO A 606 2.27 -27.73 -48.04
C PRO A 606 0.97 -27.58 -47.22
N ARG A 607 -0.18 -27.56 -47.92
CA ARG A 607 -1.52 -27.39 -47.30
C ARG A 607 -1.91 -28.53 -46.35
N PRO A 608 -2.66 -28.25 -45.26
CA PRO A 608 -3.28 -29.29 -44.43
C PRO A 608 -4.37 -30.08 -45.19
N PRO A 609 -4.52 -31.39 -44.95
CA PRO A 609 -5.66 -32.18 -45.38
C PRO A 609 -6.92 -31.94 -44.51
N PRO A 610 -8.13 -32.29 -44.99
CA PRO A 610 -9.38 -32.12 -44.24
C PRO A 610 -9.54 -33.12 -43.07
N PRO A 611 -10.39 -32.81 -42.06
CA PRO A 611 -10.62 -33.67 -40.90
C PRO A 611 -11.49 -34.91 -41.21
N PRO A 612 -11.37 -36.00 -40.44
CA PRO A 612 -12.21 -37.20 -40.56
C PRO A 612 -13.65 -36.98 -40.02
N PRO A 613 -14.62 -37.83 -40.42
CA PRO A 613 -16.02 -37.71 -40.01
C PRO A 613 -16.26 -38.01 -38.53
N PHE A 614 -17.36 -37.45 -37.99
CA PHE A 614 -17.74 -37.52 -36.58
C PHE A 614 -18.90 -38.49 -36.37
N THR A 615 -18.80 -39.40 -35.40
CA THR A 615 -19.82 -40.44 -35.13
C THR A 615 -20.34 -40.35 -33.70
N PHE A 616 -21.66 -40.26 -33.53
CA PHE A 616 -22.29 -40.27 -32.20
C PHE A 616 -22.37 -41.68 -31.62
N GLY A 617 -21.76 -41.90 -30.46
CA GLY A 617 -21.96 -43.09 -29.61
C GLY A 617 -22.65 -42.71 -28.31
N PHE A 618 -23.82 -43.29 -28.04
CA PHE A 618 -24.49 -43.14 -26.75
C PHE A 618 -23.87 -44.09 -25.70
N PRO A 619 -23.69 -43.66 -24.44
CA PRO A 619 -23.27 -44.55 -23.37
C PRO A 619 -24.39 -45.56 -23.02
N PRO A 620 -24.05 -46.78 -22.56
CA PRO A 620 -25.05 -47.78 -22.16
C PRO A 620 -25.85 -47.32 -20.93
N ARG A 621 -27.12 -47.76 -20.85
CA ARG A 621 -27.99 -47.49 -19.69
C ARG A 621 -27.43 -48.12 -18.41
N PRO A 622 -27.54 -47.45 -17.24
CA PRO A 622 -27.38 -48.10 -15.95
C PRO A 622 -28.43 -49.22 -15.75
N PRO A 623 -28.11 -50.28 -14.98
CA PRO A 623 -29.09 -51.28 -14.57
C PRO A 623 -30.14 -50.66 -13.62
N PRO A 624 -31.36 -51.24 -13.54
CA PRO A 624 -32.39 -50.77 -12.63
C PRO A 624 -32.03 -51.05 -11.15
N PRO A 625 -32.54 -50.25 -10.20
CA PRO A 625 -32.38 -50.51 -8.78
C PRO A 625 -33.16 -51.76 -8.32
N PRO A 626 -32.77 -52.40 -7.20
CA PRO A 626 -33.54 -53.49 -6.60
C PRO A 626 -34.89 -53.00 -6.05
N PRO A 627 -35.89 -53.88 -5.91
CA PRO A 627 -37.23 -53.50 -5.43
C PRO A 627 -37.20 -53.02 -3.98
N PHE A 628 -37.72 -51.82 -3.74
CA PHE A 628 -37.97 -51.31 -2.39
C PHE A 628 -39.11 -52.09 -1.73
N THR A 629 -38.87 -52.65 -0.54
CA THR A 629 -39.93 -53.13 0.35
C THR A 629 -40.09 -52.15 1.52
N PHE A 630 -41.33 -51.68 1.75
CA PHE A 630 -41.64 -50.90 2.95
C PHE A 630 -41.61 -51.83 4.17
N ARG A 631 -40.71 -51.58 5.12
CA ARG A 631 -40.76 -52.16 6.46
C ARG A 631 -41.00 -51.04 7.46
N VAL A 632 -42.22 -50.97 7.98
CA VAL A 632 -42.60 -50.04 9.05
C VAL A 632 -41.81 -50.44 10.32
N PRO A 633 -41.07 -49.51 10.97
CA PRO A 633 -40.44 -49.81 12.25
C PRO A 633 -41.50 -50.10 13.32
N PRO A 634 -41.30 -51.07 14.22
CA PRO A 634 -42.15 -51.20 15.40
C PRO A 634 -42.01 -49.93 16.27
N PRO A 635 -43.07 -49.51 16.98
CA PRO A 635 -42.98 -48.38 17.90
C PRO A 635 -41.96 -48.65 19.01
N PRO A 636 -41.31 -47.60 19.56
CA PRO A 636 -40.40 -47.76 20.69
C PRO A 636 -41.15 -48.27 21.94
N PRO A 637 -40.49 -49.02 22.83
CA PRO A 637 -41.08 -49.44 24.09
C PRO A 637 -41.44 -48.21 24.96
N PRO A 638 -42.48 -48.30 25.79
CA PRO A 638 -42.86 -47.21 26.69
C PRO A 638 -41.73 -46.92 27.70
N PRO A 639 -41.56 -45.66 28.13
CA PRO A 639 -40.59 -45.32 29.18
C PRO A 639 -40.97 -45.99 30.51
N PRO A 640 -39.99 -46.28 31.38
CA PRO A 640 -40.27 -46.76 32.74
C PRO A 640 -41.09 -45.72 33.53
N PRO A 641 -41.92 -46.16 34.50
CA PRO A 641 -42.78 -45.25 35.24
C PRO A 641 -41.95 -44.22 36.03
N PHE A 642 -42.21 -42.93 35.78
CA PHE A 642 -41.64 -41.82 36.53
C PHE A 642 -42.12 -41.88 37.99
N THR A 643 -41.27 -42.40 38.87
CA THR A 643 -41.43 -42.19 40.31
C THR A 643 -40.94 -40.79 40.66
N SER A 644 -41.83 -39.95 41.16
CA SER A 644 -41.48 -38.61 41.63
C SER A 644 -40.61 -38.71 42.89
N ARG A 645 -39.29 -38.67 42.72
CA ARG A 645 -38.34 -38.34 43.79
C ARG A 645 -37.68 -37.01 43.48
N VAL A 646 -38.27 -35.96 44.06
CA VAL A 646 -37.63 -34.66 44.24
C VAL A 646 -36.28 -34.87 44.92
N PRO A 647 -35.15 -34.44 44.33
CA PRO A 647 -33.88 -34.41 45.04
C PRO A 647 -34.00 -33.43 46.23
N PRO A 648 -33.52 -33.78 47.44
CA PRO A 648 -33.48 -32.82 48.53
C PRO A 648 -32.57 -31.64 48.12
N PRO A 649 -32.91 -30.40 48.51
CA PRO A 649 -32.08 -29.25 48.19
C PRO A 649 -30.68 -29.42 48.79
N SER A 650 -29.65 -29.07 48.03
CA SER A 650 -28.27 -29.03 48.54
C SER A 650 -28.20 -28.10 49.75
N PRO A 651 -27.46 -28.47 50.82
CA PRO A 651 -27.34 -27.61 51.99
C PRO A 651 -26.72 -26.26 51.59
N PRO A 652 -27.18 -25.14 52.16
CA PRO A 652 -26.59 -23.84 51.88
C PRO A 652 -25.12 -23.81 52.33
N PRO A 653 -24.23 -23.08 51.62
CA PRO A 653 -22.89 -22.83 52.11
C PRO A 653 -22.94 -22.09 53.46
N PRO A 654 -21.95 -22.29 54.34
CA PRO A 654 -21.93 -21.61 55.64
C PRO A 654 -21.89 -20.08 55.44
N PRO A 655 -22.47 -19.30 56.38
CA PRO A 655 -22.58 -17.85 56.24
C PRO A 655 -21.20 -17.19 56.32
N VAL A 656 -20.61 -16.91 55.15
CA VAL A 656 -19.41 -16.07 55.04
C VAL A 656 -19.83 -14.64 55.37
N ALA A 657 -19.48 -14.18 56.57
CA ALA A 657 -19.73 -12.82 57.00
C ALA A 657 -18.92 -11.84 56.12
N PHE A 658 -19.61 -11.07 55.28
CA PHE A 658 -19.02 -9.97 54.53
C PHE A 658 -18.70 -8.79 55.47
N THR A 659 -17.65 -8.93 56.28
CA THR A 659 -16.96 -7.78 56.86
C THR A 659 -16.30 -7.01 55.72
N THR A 660 -16.89 -5.88 55.33
CA THR A 660 -16.40 -5.01 54.25
C THR A 660 -15.09 -4.34 54.65
N ARG A 661 -13.97 -5.04 54.51
CA ARG A 661 -12.63 -4.46 54.62
C ARG A 661 -12.17 -4.03 53.22
N PRO A 662 -12.02 -2.71 52.95
CA PRO A 662 -11.44 -2.26 51.69
C PRO A 662 -9.97 -2.75 51.58
N PRO A 663 -9.42 -2.82 50.36
CA PRO A 663 -7.99 -3.11 50.18
C PRO A 663 -7.16 -2.06 50.94
N PRO A 664 -5.97 -2.43 51.45
CA PRO A 664 -5.08 -1.47 52.11
C PRO A 664 -4.74 -0.34 51.14
N SER A 665 -5.00 0.90 51.56
CA SER A 665 -4.60 2.08 50.79
C SER A 665 -3.08 2.05 50.56
N PRO A 666 -2.58 2.50 49.39
CA PRO A 666 -1.16 2.77 49.25
C PRO A 666 -0.71 3.78 50.32
N PRO A 667 0.55 3.74 50.79
CA PRO A 667 1.03 4.70 51.76
C PRO A 667 0.84 6.12 51.25
N PRO A 668 0.43 7.08 52.10
CA PRO A 668 0.19 8.44 51.66
C PRO A 668 1.47 9.03 51.08
N LEU A 669 1.37 9.53 49.85
CA LEU A 669 2.43 10.37 49.28
C LEU A 669 2.69 11.54 50.24
N PRO A 670 3.95 11.99 50.39
CA PRO A 670 4.24 13.19 51.17
C PRO A 670 3.42 14.36 50.61
N PRO A 671 2.91 15.26 51.46
CA PRO A 671 2.09 16.38 51.01
C PRO A 671 2.86 17.18 49.95
N PRO A 672 2.19 17.61 48.85
CA PRO A 672 2.85 18.45 47.87
C PRO A 672 3.38 19.70 48.58
N SER A 673 4.62 20.06 48.28
CA SER A 673 5.19 21.31 48.79
C SER A 673 4.23 22.46 48.47
N PRO A 674 4.00 23.40 49.41
CA PRO A 674 3.10 24.53 49.15
C PRO A 674 3.58 25.23 47.87
N PRO A 675 2.66 25.59 46.95
CA PRO A 675 3.04 26.02 45.61
C PRO A 675 4.01 27.19 45.71
N GLN A 676 5.25 26.98 45.29
CA GLN A 676 6.22 28.06 45.20
C GLN A 676 5.60 29.13 44.31
N ARG A 677 5.34 30.29 44.91
CA ARG A 677 4.80 31.46 44.23
C ARG A 677 5.67 31.68 42.98
N PRO A 678 5.11 31.68 41.76
CA PRO A 678 5.93 31.85 40.56
C PRO A 678 6.74 33.14 40.74
N PRO A 679 8.04 33.15 40.36
CA PRO A 679 8.83 34.35 40.45
C PRO A 679 8.11 35.46 39.69
N PRO A 680 8.07 36.70 40.22
CA PRO A 680 7.38 37.79 39.54
C PRO A 680 7.94 37.91 38.12
N PRO A 681 7.09 38.18 37.11
CA PRO A 681 7.53 38.26 35.73
C PRO A 681 8.67 39.28 35.63
N SER A 682 9.78 38.87 35.03
CA SER A 682 10.95 39.72 34.82
C SER A 682 10.49 41.06 34.24
N PRO A 683 10.97 42.22 34.75
CA PRO A 683 10.60 43.50 34.19
C PRO A 683 10.91 43.53 32.69
N PRO A 684 10.05 44.14 31.86
CA PRO A 684 10.28 44.18 30.42
C PRO A 684 11.66 44.78 30.13
N PRO A 685 12.41 44.24 29.15
CA PRO A 685 13.73 44.77 28.82
C PRO A 685 13.60 46.26 28.51
N SER A 686 14.39 47.07 29.22
CA SER A 686 14.32 48.54 29.10
C SER A 686 14.45 48.95 27.63
N PRO A 687 13.66 49.94 27.15
CA PRO A 687 13.65 50.30 25.74
C PRO A 687 15.07 50.66 25.30
N ARG A 688 15.59 49.87 24.35
CA ARG A 688 16.95 50.04 23.82
C ARG A 688 17.04 51.48 23.27
N PRO A 689 18.05 52.28 23.67
CA PRO A 689 18.14 53.65 23.21
C PRO A 689 18.21 53.68 21.67
N PRO A 690 17.54 54.66 21.02
CA PRO A 690 17.52 54.72 19.57
C PRO A 690 18.97 54.81 19.03
N PRO A 691 19.29 54.12 17.93
CA PRO A 691 20.64 54.15 17.38
C PRO A 691 21.00 55.58 16.97
N VAL A 692 22.03 56.14 17.62
CA VAL A 692 22.59 57.46 17.28
C VAL A 692 22.87 57.49 15.77
N PRO A 693 22.43 58.54 15.03
CA PRO A 693 22.63 58.58 13.59
C PRO A 693 24.11 58.55 13.22
N LYS A 694 24.59 57.40 12.71
CA LYS A 694 25.92 57.34 12.10
C LYS A 694 25.93 58.28 10.89
N ALA A 695 26.89 59.20 10.88
CA ALA A 695 27.01 60.20 9.83
C ALA A 695 27.03 59.55 8.44
N ARG A 696 26.19 60.07 7.55
CA ARG A 696 26.00 59.57 6.20
C ARG A 696 27.30 59.74 5.40
N PRO A 697 27.87 58.68 4.79
CA PRO A 697 28.96 58.84 3.84
C PRO A 697 28.55 59.82 2.72
N PRO A 698 29.45 60.69 2.25
CA PRO A 698 29.12 61.62 1.17
C PRO A 698 28.77 60.82 -0.11
N PRO A 699 27.76 61.23 -0.88
CA PRO A 699 27.38 60.53 -2.10
C PRO A 699 28.52 60.59 -3.12
N PRO A 700 28.81 59.49 -3.84
CA PRO A 700 29.82 59.51 -4.90
C PRO A 700 29.45 60.54 -5.97
N ARG A 701 30.45 61.32 -6.42
CA ARG A 701 30.26 62.37 -7.44
C ARG A 701 29.59 61.79 -8.69
N ARG A 702 28.50 62.44 -9.14
CA ARG A 702 27.95 62.20 -10.48
C ARG A 702 29.02 62.46 -11.56
N LYS A 703 29.57 61.40 -12.15
CA LYS A 703 29.93 61.46 -13.57
C LYS A 703 28.62 61.37 -14.36
N ARG A 704 28.45 62.18 -15.41
CA ARG A 704 27.32 62.07 -16.33
C ARG A 704 27.55 60.85 -17.22
N SER A 705 26.64 59.88 -17.21
CA SER A 705 26.52 58.88 -18.26
C SER A 705 25.71 59.44 -19.44
N PRO A 706 25.89 58.93 -20.68
CA PRO A 706 25.09 59.34 -21.85
C PRO A 706 23.60 58.94 -21.71
N PRO A 707 22.69 59.51 -22.53
CA PRO A 707 21.32 59.02 -22.65
C PRO A 707 21.30 57.56 -23.17
N PRO A 708 20.24 56.78 -22.87
CA PRO A 708 20.15 55.40 -23.31
C PRO A 708 20.05 55.30 -24.84
N SER A 709 20.90 54.48 -25.45
CA SER A 709 20.79 54.07 -26.85
C SER A 709 19.60 53.15 -27.07
N SER A 710 18.87 53.34 -28.17
CA SER A 710 17.79 52.47 -28.60
C SER A 710 18.22 51.00 -28.67
N PRO A 711 17.33 50.02 -28.36
CA PRO A 711 17.63 48.62 -28.60
C PRO A 711 17.82 48.35 -30.10
N PRO A 712 18.73 47.43 -30.50
CA PRO A 712 18.88 47.04 -31.89
C PRO A 712 17.63 46.31 -32.41
N PRO A 713 17.34 46.37 -33.72
CA PRO A 713 16.25 45.59 -34.31
C PRO A 713 16.53 44.07 -34.19
N PRO A 714 15.48 43.23 -34.15
CA PRO A 714 15.66 41.78 -34.14
C PRO A 714 16.36 41.28 -35.41
N PRO A 715 17.11 40.16 -35.34
CA PRO A 715 17.75 39.58 -36.51
C PRO A 715 16.71 39.12 -37.55
N PRO A 716 17.05 39.13 -38.85
CA PRO A 716 16.16 38.62 -39.89
C PRO A 716 15.92 37.11 -39.70
N PRO A 717 14.75 36.59 -40.13
CA PRO A 717 14.49 35.16 -40.09
C PRO A 717 15.47 34.39 -40.99
N PRO A 718 15.80 33.13 -40.66
CA PRO A 718 16.68 32.31 -41.49
C PRO A 718 16.06 32.08 -42.89
N PRO A 719 16.88 31.94 -43.94
CA PRO A 719 16.37 31.63 -45.28
C PRO A 719 15.68 30.25 -45.30
N PRO A 720 14.67 30.05 -46.18
CA PRO A 720 14.03 28.75 -46.34
C PRO A 720 15.05 27.70 -46.84
N PRO A 721 14.89 26.42 -46.46
CA PRO A 721 15.76 25.36 -46.94
C PRO A 721 15.68 25.22 -48.47
N PRO A 722 16.78 24.83 -49.15
CA PRO A 722 16.76 24.59 -50.59
C PRO A 722 15.81 23.42 -50.94
N PRO A 723 15.20 23.44 -52.14
CA PRO A 723 14.39 22.30 -52.60
C PRO A 723 15.25 21.04 -52.75
N PRO A 724 14.67 19.84 -52.56
CA PRO A 724 15.40 18.59 -52.77
C PRO A 724 15.85 18.44 -54.22
N PRO A 725 17.00 17.80 -54.49
CA PRO A 725 17.44 17.52 -55.85
C PRO A 725 16.44 16.60 -56.56
N PRO A 726 16.30 16.70 -57.90
CA PRO A 726 15.51 15.74 -58.66
C PRO A 726 16.10 14.33 -58.55
N PRO A 727 15.27 13.27 -58.64
CA PRO A 727 15.78 11.90 -58.69
C PRO A 727 16.68 11.70 -59.93
N PRO A 728 17.69 10.82 -59.85
CA PRO A 728 18.51 10.46 -61.01
C PRO A 728 17.67 9.77 -62.10
N PRO A 729 18.09 9.87 -63.38
CA PRO A 729 17.43 9.23 -64.52
C PRO A 729 17.61 7.70 -64.55
#